data_AF-A0A8S1HV26-F1
#
_entry.id   AF-A0A8S1HV26-F1
#
_cell.length_a   1.000
_cell.length_b   1.000
_cell.length_c   1.000
_cell.angle_alpha   90.00
_cell.angle_beta   90.00
_cell.angle_gamma   90.00
#
_symmetry.space_group_name_H-M   'P 1'
#
loop_
_entity.id
_entity.type
_entity.pdbx_description
1 polymer ?
#
loop_
_entity_poly.entity_id
_entity_poly.type
_entity_poly.pdbx_seq_one_letter_code
_entity_poly.pdbx_strand_id
1 'polypeptide(L)'
;MRNIISSSENDIGEFREQFKSLQVTMTSEREATQRESEALREEVASLQRQNQLLAEESRLVQEVNNQLKTRGDTELKRVELFEEKIRILEELRKELSEELDGTKTEVENLKKELETKKKELEVSQSVPLYFPPSDEPEGSVGALQSQIRQLNAQLREALMANSEKTDESGYAKNCVDEMIAQTNTLQIQQQIAAQATQELKQELLLKERQYLKVEQELVHERDHTADLVLVIRNLERIILGDDEGLEDDDVDEFANVPADMDCRASTSADSSTAAREAFEATSVNRAKVEELKRNSTTMKRYIRELKQKNEVQNAELEELKSQMENSTEEADATRSLLEKQLQEAEELDRGLLDGIEKRVAELEAELEDRRNALNEALKREKTQLRRVEELETECDLLKQQILDLTEKSPKPEESAAEVLEKMAEIEALKSKIALLENDVSVLTAEKQHQEAVQQEQLQKAPTEELHKENEELKKALVQKHGESVEYYTQLEAFAAKCAQLEAEAEQRTKKLAEVDGLYRSESDASEKKSRELDRLKQHLMLVEETSTREAVEAEQRETELRERVKELETLGSAATEDTSETIHMYQVRIETLKERLDSAQRYEAHWKSKFEAEQKAREQTQEALTSLQGVVRELSMDHERESAASSHRNLELQAEIETIGELRAELERHSLSRQSAEDDVERQKLQLEGKQKIIEELEVQIEEIRSTKSSKDTDSYRIDDGTLRQLFLNYFTAEPSKRADIALLLASILEYSPDDMEKVRKAVRQGNQSVASSFFGGGTRSSPGPSLTEQFVRFLEAESESARTAPHLPVRPASQPPQISLQGQASPNPQPPTSVTSPPSSAALDSLLR
;
A
#
# COMPACT_ATOMS: atom_id res chain seq x y z
N MET A 1 66.46 -52.08 33.59
CA MET A 1 65.25 -52.06 34.44
C MET A 1 64.61 -50.68 34.50
N ARG A 2 65.10 -49.70 35.28
CA ARG A 2 64.38 -48.42 35.51
C ARG A 2 63.94 -47.69 34.22
N ASN A 3 64.81 -47.59 33.21
CA ASN A 3 64.47 -46.98 31.91
C ASN A 3 63.43 -47.79 31.10
N ILE A 4 63.36 -49.12 31.28
CA ILE A 4 62.39 -49.98 30.60
C ILE A 4 61.00 -49.77 31.23
N ILE A 5 60.94 -49.64 32.57
CA ILE A 5 59.71 -49.30 33.29
C ILE A 5 59.21 -47.92 32.83
N SER A 6 60.10 -46.91 32.81
CA SER A 6 59.76 -45.56 32.36
C SER A 6 59.33 -45.48 30.88
N SER A 7 59.85 -46.36 30.01
CA SER A 7 59.33 -46.51 28.64
C SER A 7 57.90 -47.03 28.69
N SER A 8 57.68 -48.18 29.36
CA SER A 8 56.34 -48.79 29.44
C SER A 8 55.30 -47.90 30.12
N GLU A 9 55.69 -47.02 31.04
CA GLU A 9 54.79 -46.03 31.65
C GLU A 9 54.38 -44.93 30.65
N ASN A 10 55.28 -44.49 29.77
CA ASN A 10 54.96 -43.59 28.65
C ASN A 10 54.10 -44.31 27.60
N ASP A 11 54.46 -45.54 27.20
CA ASP A 11 53.73 -46.34 26.22
C ASP A 11 52.27 -46.60 26.67
N ILE A 12 52.08 -46.86 27.96
CA ILE A 12 50.74 -46.98 28.60
C ILE A 12 50.03 -45.62 28.69
N GLY A 13 50.78 -44.52 28.84
CA GLY A 13 50.25 -43.16 28.77
C GLY A 13 49.67 -42.84 27.40
N GLU A 14 50.47 -43.01 26.34
CA GLU A 14 50.06 -42.79 24.95
C GLU A 14 48.87 -43.70 24.57
N PHE A 15 48.90 -44.98 24.94
CA PHE A 15 47.77 -45.89 24.71
C PHE A 15 46.48 -45.41 25.42
N ARG A 16 46.59 -44.83 26.63
CA ARG A 16 45.43 -44.26 27.33
C ARG A 16 44.90 -42.99 26.67
N GLU A 17 45.75 -42.17 26.07
CA GLU A 17 45.29 -40.98 25.33
C GLU A 17 44.70 -41.34 23.96
N GLN A 18 45.31 -42.29 23.24
CA GLN A 18 44.74 -42.88 22.03
C GLN A 18 43.37 -43.53 22.31
N PHE A 19 43.24 -44.30 23.40
CA PHE A 19 41.97 -44.92 23.80
C PHE A 19 40.90 -43.88 24.17
N LYS A 20 41.27 -42.80 24.89
CA LYS A 20 40.36 -41.68 25.16
C LYS A 20 39.92 -40.98 23.88
N SER A 21 40.86 -40.71 22.97
CA SER A 21 40.58 -40.06 21.68
C SER A 21 39.62 -40.91 20.85
N LEU A 22 39.87 -42.21 20.74
CA LEU A 22 38.98 -43.17 20.09
C LEU A 22 37.60 -43.23 20.75
N GLN A 23 37.53 -43.18 22.09
CA GLN A 23 36.26 -43.16 22.82
C GLN A 23 35.47 -41.87 22.54
N VAL A 24 36.14 -40.70 22.46
CA VAL A 24 35.52 -39.41 22.10
C VAL A 24 35.04 -39.43 20.65
N THR A 25 35.82 -39.95 19.71
CA THR A 25 35.42 -40.12 18.30
C THR A 25 34.19 -41.02 18.19
N MET A 26 34.19 -42.17 18.86
CA MET A 26 33.05 -43.11 18.89
C MET A 26 31.79 -42.52 19.53
N THR A 27 31.91 -41.58 20.49
CA THR A 27 30.73 -40.81 20.96
C THR A 27 30.28 -39.77 19.95
N SER A 28 31.20 -39.05 19.30
CA SER A 28 30.90 -38.06 18.27
C SER A 28 30.18 -38.67 17.06
N GLU A 29 30.64 -39.83 16.59
CA GLU A 29 30.01 -40.60 15.50
C GLU A 29 28.59 -41.08 15.88
N ARG A 30 28.38 -41.49 17.14
CA ARG A 30 27.05 -41.87 17.64
C ARG A 30 26.10 -40.68 17.73
N GLU A 31 26.58 -39.52 18.17
CA GLU A 31 25.76 -38.32 18.17
C GLU A 31 25.47 -37.83 16.74
N ALA A 32 26.42 -37.92 15.81
CA ALA A 32 26.21 -37.57 14.41
C ALA A 32 25.15 -38.47 13.74
N THR A 33 25.29 -39.79 13.88
CA THR A 33 24.30 -40.77 13.37
C THR A 33 22.95 -40.68 14.06
N GLN A 34 22.90 -40.28 15.35
CA GLN A 34 21.64 -39.97 16.02
C GLN A 34 20.97 -38.73 15.41
N ARG A 35 21.69 -37.60 15.25
CA ARG A 35 21.16 -36.36 14.64
C ARG A 35 20.67 -36.60 13.21
N GLU A 36 21.41 -37.37 12.42
CA GLU A 36 21.00 -37.81 11.08
C GLU A 36 19.70 -38.63 11.12
N SER A 37 19.58 -39.59 12.07
CA SER A 37 18.36 -40.37 12.25
C SER A 37 17.16 -39.57 12.77
N GLU A 38 17.40 -38.45 13.44
CA GLU A 38 16.36 -37.52 13.90
C GLU A 38 15.90 -36.60 12.76
N ALA A 39 16.84 -36.05 11.98
CA ALA A 39 16.53 -35.29 10.76
C ALA A 39 15.74 -36.12 9.73
N LEU A 40 16.13 -37.37 9.49
CA LEU A 40 15.40 -38.28 8.58
C LEU A 40 13.98 -38.61 9.09
N ARG A 41 13.74 -38.61 10.41
CA ARG A 41 12.38 -38.76 10.96
C ARG A 41 11.54 -37.50 10.76
N GLU A 42 12.14 -36.33 10.89
CA GLU A 42 11.47 -35.05 10.64
C GLU A 42 11.14 -34.87 9.16
N GLU A 43 12.04 -35.24 8.25
CA GLU A 43 11.80 -35.28 6.81
C GLU A 43 10.65 -36.25 6.46
N VAL A 44 10.67 -37.48 6.98
CA VAL A 44 9.57 -38.46 6.79
C VAL A 44 8.25 -37.94 7.36
N ALA A 45 8.25 -37.25 8.50
CA ALA A 45 7.05 -36.63 9.06
C ALA A 45 6.53 -35.46 8.22
N SER A 46 7.44 -34.66 7.63
CA SER A 46 7.10 -33.58 6.69
C SER A 46 6.47 -34.14 5.41
N LEU A 47 7.08 -35.17 4.81
CA LEU A 47 6.55 -35.88 3.65
C LEU A 47 5.19 -36.54 3.94
N GLN A 48 4.97 -37.06 5.16
CA GLN A 48 3.65 -37.57 5.56
C GLN A 48 2.59 -36.48 5.62
N ARG A 49 2.89 -35.29 6.15
CA ARG A 49 1.98 -34.13 6.10
C ARG A 49 1.69 -33.67 4.67
N GLN A 50 2.72 -33.61 3.82
CA GLN A 50 2.55 -33.25 2.40
C GLN A 50 1.63 -34.25 1.67
N ASN A 51 1.78 -35.55 1.91
CA ASN A 51 0.89 -36.57 1.34
C ASN A 51 -0.54 -36.50 1.91
N GLN A 52 -0.73 -36.05 3.15
CA GLN A 52 -2.07 -35.79 3.71
C GLN A 52 -2.72 -34.59 3.02
N LEU A 53 -2.01 -33.47 2.86
CA LEU A 53 -2.50 -32.28 2.14
C LEU A 53 -2.87 -32.61 0.69
N LEU A 54 -2.01 -33.32 -0.05
CA LEU A 54 -2.31 -33.76 -1.43
C LEU A 54 -3.54 -34.68 -1.52
N ALA A 55 -3.82 -35.48 -0.48
CA ALA A 55 -5.03 -36.30 -0.41
C ALA A 55 -6.29 -35.46 -0.10
N GLU A 56 -6.17 -34.42 0.72
CA GLU A 56 -7.26 -33.47 1.00
C GLU A 56 -7.56 -32.57 -0.21
N GLU A 57 -6.54 -32.04 -0.89
CA GLU A 57 -6.65 -31.36 -2.19
C GLU A 57 -7.36 -32.25 -3.22
N SER A 58 -6.94 -33.51 -3.35
CA SER A 58 -7.59 -34.48 -4.25
C SER A 58 -9.07 -34.70 -3.90
N ARG A 59 -9.41 -34.72 -2.60
CA ARG A 59 -10.81 -34.84 -2.13
C ARG A 59 -11.62 -33.58 -2.44
N LEU A 60 -11.03 -32.40 -2.26
CA LEU A 60 -11.67 -31.12 -2.57
C LEU A 60 -11.88 -30.94 -4.07
N VAL A 61 -10.92 -31.31 -4.92
CA VAL A 61 -11.06 -31.32 -6.38
C VAL A 61 -12.14 -32.30 -6.83
N GLN A 62 -12.26 -33.47 -6.18
CA GLN A 62 -13.34 -34.41 -6.47
C GLN A 62 -14.72 -33.85 -6.06
N GLU A 63 -14.81 -33.18 -4.92
CA GLU A 63 -16.03 -32.54 -4.44
C GLU A 63 -16.47 -31.36 -5.32
N VAL A 64 -15.55 -30.49 -5.72
CA VAL A 64 -15.81 -29.41 -6.68
C VAL A 64 -16.28 -29.95 -8.03
N ASN A 65 -15.71 -31.07 -8.52
CA ASN A 65 -16.21 -31.73 -9.74
C ASN A 65 -17.63 -32.29 -9.56
N ASN A 66 -17.98 -32.84 -8.38
CA ASN A 66 -19.34 -33.27 -8.09
C ASN A 66 -20.32 -32.08 -8.09
N GLN A 67 -19.95 -30.96 -7.49
CA GLN A 67 -20.77 -29.74 -7.41
C GLN A 67 -20.92 -29.05 -8.77
N LEU A 68 -19.86 -28.99 -9.59
CA LEU A 68 -19.95 -28.52 -10.98
C LEU A 68 -20.86 -29.42 -11.82
N LYS A 69 -20.85 -30.74 -11.57
CA LYS A 69 -21.76 -31.68 -12.25
C LYS A 69 -23.21 -31.47 -11.84
N THR A 70 -23.54 -31.41 -10.55
CA THR A 70 -24.92 -31.17 -10.10
C THR A 70 -25.41 -29.79 -10.53
N ARG A 71 -24.55 -28.78 -10.54
CA ARG A 71 -24.84 -27.47 -11.15
C ARG A 71 -25.17 -27.62 -12.64
N GLY A 72 -24.36 -28.34 -13.41
CA GLY A 72 -24.63 -28.64 -14.83
C GLY A 72 -25.97 -29.35 -15.04
N ASP A 73 -26.27 -30.37 -14.24
CA ASP A 73 -27.54 -31.11 -14.30
C ASP A 73 -28.75 -30.19 -13.98
N THR A 74 -28.61 -29.25 -13.04
CA THR A 74 -29.66 -28.25 -12.74
C THR A 74 -29.79 -27.14 -13.78
N GLU A 75 -28.69 -26.71 -14.40
CA GLU A 75 -28.70 -25.76 -15.52
C GLU A 75 -29.33 -26.40 -16.78
N LEU A 76 -29.05 -27.66 -17.06
CA LEU A 76 -29.66 -28.40 -18.16
C LEU A 76 -31.18 -28.55 -17.96
N LYS A 77 -31.62 -28.95 -16.75
CA LYS A 77 -33.05 -28.99 -16.40
C LYS A 77 -33.74 -27.61 -16.45
N ARG A 78 -33.00 -26.53 -16.18
CA ARG A 78 -33.50 -25.15 -16.33
C ARG A 78 -33.74 -24.81 -17.81
N VAL A 79 -32.86 -25.26 -18.70
CA VAL A 79 -33.03 -25.11 -20.17
C VAL A 79 -34.23 -25.92 -20.65
N GLU A 80 -34.40 -27.18 -20.23
CA GLU A 80 -35.59 -28.00 -20.55
C GLU A 80 -36.90 -27.29 -20.19
N LEU A 81 -36.97 -26.70 -18.98
CA LEU A 81 -38.14 -25.93 -18.52
C LEU A 81 -38.34 -24.62 -19.29
N PHE A 82 -37.27 -23.98 -19.78
CA PHE A 82 -37.39 -22.81 -20.66
C PHE A 82 -37.87 -23.20 -22.06
N GLU A 83 -37.41 -24.32 -22.63
CA GLU A 83 -37.90 -24.84 -23.91
C GLU A 83 -39.38 -25.24 -23.82
N GLU A 84 -39.80 -25.91 -22.74
CA GLU A 84 -41.21 -26.22 -22.48
C GLU A 84 -42.06 -24.93 -22.33
N LYS A 85 -41.56 -23.92 -21.60
CA LYS A 85 -42.24 -22.62 -21.48
C LYS A 85 -42.34 -21.88 -22.82
N ILE A 86 -41.30 -21.90 -23.65
CA ILE A 86 -41.32 -21.31 -24.99
C ILE A 86 -42.39 -22.01 -25.84
N ARG A 87 -42.41 -23.35 -25.82
CA ARG A 87 -43.39 -24.14 -26.55
C ARG A 87 -44.83 -23.83 -26.12
N ILE A 88 -45.11 -23.74 -24.81
CA ILE A 88 -46.45 -23.36 -24.31
C ILE A 88 -46.83 -21.95 -24.77
N LEU A 89 -45.89 -21.01 -24.80
CA LEU A 89 -46.13 -19.65 -25.33
C LEU A 89 -46.35 -19.63 -26.86
N GLU A 90 -45.73 -20.54 -27.61
CA GLU A 90 -46.00 -20.70 -29.05
C GLU A 90 -47.37 -21.35 -29.32
N GLU A 91 -47.76 -22.36 -28.53
CA GLU A 91 -49.07 -23.00 -28.59
C GLU A 91 -50.19 -21.98 -28.23
N LEU A 92 -50.06 -21.24 -27.12
CA LEU A 92 -50.99 -20.15 -26.76
C LEU A 92 -51.05 -19.02 -27.80
N ARG A 93 -49.90 -18.62 -28.37
CA ARG A 93 -49.85 -17.58 -29.42
C ARG A 93 -50.56 -18.03 -30.71
N LYS A 94 -50.52 -19.33 -31.02
CA LYS A 94 -51.24 -19.92 -32.14
C LYS A 94 -52.74 -19.94 -31.88
N GLU A 95 -53.18 -20.35 -30.68
CA GLU A 95 -54.60 -20.30 -30.27
C GLU A 95 -55.15 -18.88 -30.36
N LEU A 96 -54.45 -17.89 -29.78
CA LEU A 96 -54.86 -16.48 -29.85
C LEU A 96 -54.93 -15.93 -31.29
N SER A 97 -54.11 -16.46 -32.20
CA SER A 97 -54.16 -16.10 -33.62
C SER A 97 -55.35 -16.73 -34.34
N GLU A 98 -55.75 -17.95 -33.95
CA GLU A 98 -56.91 -18.65 -34.50
C GLU A 98 -58.22 -18.00 -34.00
N GLU A 99 -58.28 -17.55 -32.74
CA GLU A 99 -59.38 -16.72 -32.22
C GLU A 99 -59.46 -15.34 -32.90
N LEU A 100 -58.32 -14.69 -33.15
CA LEU A 100 -58.26 -13.38 -33.81
C LEU A 100 -58.73 -13.44 -35.27
N ASP A 101 -58.34 -14.47 -36.03
CA ASP A 101 -58.88 -14.66 -37.38
C ASP A 101 -60.36 -15.13 -37.34
N GLY A 102 -60.76 -15.94 -36.35
CA GLY A 102 -62.16 -16.30 -36.12
C GLY A 102 -63.08 -15.08 -35.95
N THR A 103 -62.82 -14.26 -34.91
CA THR A 103 -63.57 -13.03 -34.63
C THR A 103 -63.55 -12.04 -35.81
N LYS A 104 -62.44 -11.95 -36.54
CA LYS A 104 -62.32 -11.15 -37.78
C LYS A 104 -63.21 -11.66 -38.91
N THR A 105 -63.42 -12.97 -39.06
CA THR A 105 -64.42 -13.50 -40.00
C THR A 105 -65.86 -13.23 -39.55
N GLU A 106 -66.16 -13.26 -38.24
CA GLU A 106 -67.48 -12.85 -37.73
C GLU A 106 -67.76 -11.37 -38.00
N VAL A 107 -66.79 -10.49 -37.75
CA VAL A 107 -66.90 -9.04 -38.06
C VAL A 107 -67.11 -8.82 -39.55
N GLU A 108 -66.45 -9.57 -40.44
CA GLU A 108 -66.72 -9.53 -41.88
C GLU A 108 -68.14 -10.00 -42.23
N ASN A 109 -68.65 -11.03 -41.57
CA ASN A 109 -69.99 -11.57 -41.84
C ASN A 109 -71.09 -10.62 -41.34
N LEU A 110 -70.95 -10.08 -40.13
CA LEU A 110 -71.83 -9.03 -39.59
C LEU A 110 -71.82 -7.78 -40.47
N LYS A 111 -70.65 -7.38 -41.00
CA LYS A 111 -70.53 -6.27 -41.95
C LYS A 111 -71.29 -6.53 -43.26
N LYS A 112 -71.21 -7.74 -43.80
CA LYS A 112 -71.98 -8.15 -45.00
C LYS A 112 -73.48 -8.15 -44.73
N GLU A 113 -73.91 -8.65 -43.57
CA GLU A 113 -75.33 -8.70 -43.17
C GLU A 113 -75.93 -7.31 -42.89
N LEU A 114 -75.13 -6.39 -42.32
CA LEU A 114 -75.51 -4.99 -42.15
C LEU A 114 -75.62 -4.30 -43.53
N GLU A 115 -74.75 -4.62 -44.47
CA GLU A 115 -74.80 -4.07 -45.82
C GLU A 115 -75.97 -4.62 -46.67
N THR A 116 -76.44 -5.87 -46.44
CA THR A 116 -77.69 -6.36 -47.03
C THR A 116 -78.91 -5.69 -46.39
N LYS A 117 -78.99 -5.62 -45.06
CA LYS A 117 -80.08 -4.93 -44.34
C LYS A 117 -80.17 -3.45 -44.71
N LYS A 118 -79.04 -2.78 -44.98
CA LYS A 118 -79.02 -1.39 -45.51
C LYS A 118 -79.70 -1.30 -46.88
N LYS A 119 -79.39 -2.23 -47.81
CA LYS A 119 -79.99 -2.26 -49.16
C LYS A 119 -81.50 -2.55 -49.10
N GLU A 120 -81.94 -3.43 -48.20
CA GLU A 120 -83.36 -3.70 -47.93
C GLU A 120 -84.09 -2.45 -47.39
N LEU A 121 -83.45 -1.66 -46.52
CA LEU A 121 -83.99 -0.41 -46.00
C LEU A 121 -84.09 0.68 -47.09
N GLU A 122 -83.06 0.82 -47.93
CA GLU A 122 -83.04 1.77 -49.06
C GLU A 122 -84.12 1.43 -50.11
N VAL A 123 -84.36 0.15 -50.39
CA VAL A 123 -85.50 -0.29 -51.23
C VAL A 123 -86.84 0.07 -50.59
N SER A 124 -86.96 -0.09 -49.27
CA SER A 124 -88.20 0.13 -48.51
C SER A 124 -88.62 1.61 -48.41
N GLN A 125 -87.72 2.57 -48.65
CA GLN A 125 -88.03 4.01 -48.63
C GLN A 125 -88.61 4.55 -49.96
N SER A 126 -88.84 3.70 -50.95
CA SER A 126 -89.26 4.11 -52.31
C SER A 126 -90.77 4.34 -52.53
N VAL A 127 -91.55 4.60 -51.47
CA VAL A 127 -93.02 4.81 -51.55
C VAL A 127 -93.38 6.31 -51.44
N PRO A 128 -93.78 6.98 -52.54
CA PRO A 128 -94.21 8.38 -52.50
C PRO A 128 -95.66 8.50 -52.03
N LEU A 129 -95.88 8.88 -50.77
CA LEU A 129 -97.22 9.06 -50.20
C LEU A 129 -97.62 10.54 -50.09
N TYR A 130 -98.78 10.86 -50.66
CA TYR A 130 -99.30 12.22 -50.86
C TYR A 130 -100.02 12.71 -49.59
N PHE A 131 -99.71 13.94 -49.13
CA PHE A 131 -100.18 14.48 -47.85
C PHE A 131 -101.37 15.45 -48.02
N PRO A 132 -102.59 15.11 -47.55
CA PRO A 132 -103.64 16.08 -47.26
C PRO A 132 -103.56 16.54 -45.77
N PRO A 133 -103.99 17.76 -45.42
CA PRO A 133 -103.95 18.26 -44.05
C PRO A 133 -105.27 18.03 -43.30
N SER A 134 -105.22 17.45 -42.09
CA SER A 134 -106.13 17.75 -40.97
C SER A 134 -105.63 17.12 -39.66
N ASP A 135 -105.73 17.90 -38.57
CA ASP A 135 -106.03 17.55 -37.17
C ASP A 135 -105.25 16.41 -36.44
N GLU A 136 -104.51 16.80 -35.40
CA GLU A 136 -104.24 16.15 -34.09
C GLU A 136 -104.07 14.61 -34.00
N PRO A 137 -102.97 14.10 -33.39
CA PRO A 137 -102.78 14.33 -31.95
C PRO A 137 -101.32 14.51 -31.44
N GLU A 138 -101.18 15.21 -30.30
CA GLU A 138 -99.91 15.47 -29.59
C GLU A 138 -99.09 14.22 -29.14
N GLY A 139 -99.58 12.99 -29.31
CA GLY A 139 -98.92 11.76 -28.84
C GLY A 139 -97.60 11.38 -29.53
N SER A 140 -97.40 11.81 -30.79
CA SER A 140 -96.23 11.37 -31.60
C SER A 140 -94.90 11.99 -31.16
N VAL A 141 -94.92 13.25 -30.70
CA VAL A 141 -93.69 14.01 -30.38
C VAL A 141 -92.92 13.40 -29.20
N GLY A 142 -93.63 12.79 -28.24
CA GLY A 142 -93.01 12.10 -27.11
C GLY A 142 -92.18 10.88 -27.53
N ALA A 143 -92.65 10.09 -28.50
CA ALA A 143 -91.92 8.94 -29.04
C ALA A 143 -90.66 9.38 -29.78
N LEU A 144 -90.77 10.39 -30.65
CA LEU A 144 -89.61 10.97 -31.35
C LEU A 144 -88.60 11.61 -30.38
N GLN A 145 -89.04 12.34 -29.35
CA GLN A 145 -88.12 12.84 -28.32
C GLN A 145 -87.46 11.73 -27.51
N SER A 146 -88.17 10.64 -27.21
CA SER A 146 -87.60 9.46 -26.54
C SER A 146 -86.49 8.85 -27.41
N GLN A 147 -86.77 8.60 -28.69
CA GLN A 147 -85.81 8.04 -29.64
C GLN A 147 -84.60 8.96 -29.87
N ILE A 148 -84.80 10.28 -29.92
CA ILE A 148 -83.71 11.27 -30.00
C ILE A 148 -82.87 11.27 -28.71
N ARG A 149 -83.47 11.13 -27.52
CA ARG A 149 -82.71 11.00 -26.27
C ARG A 149 -81.92 9.69 -26.22
N GLN A 150 -82.49 8.59 -26.70
CA GLN A 150 -81.84 7.28 -26.77
C GLN A 150 -80.66 7.28 -27.75
N LEU A 151 -80.81 7.86 -28.94
CA LEU A 151 -79.71 8.08 -29.90
C LEU A 151 -78.61 9.00 -29.34
N ASN A 152 -78.96 10.05 -28.60
CA ASN A 152 -77.97 10.92 -27.94
C ASN A 152 -77.27 10.23 -26.75
N ALA A 153 -77.93 9.28 -26.08
CA ALA A 153 -77.29 8.44 -25.06
C ALA A 153 -76.28 7.47 -25.71
N GLN A 154 -76.72 6.72 -26.73
CA GLN A 154 -75.86 5.81 -27.50
C GLN A 154 -74.67 6.52 -28.16
N LEU A 155 -74.87 7.75 -28.66
CA LEU A 155 -73.78 8.55 -29.23
C LEU A 155 -72.78 9.00 -28.15
N ARG A 156 -73.24 9.34 -26.94
CA ARG A 156 -72.34 9.64 -25.80
C ARG A 156 -71.59 8.41 -25.32
N GLU A 157 -72.26 7.27 -25.23
CA GLU A 157 -71.68 5.97 -24.86
C GLU A 157 -70.60 5.55 -25.87
N ALA A 158 -70.88 5.66 -27.17
CA ALA A 158 -69.91 5.40 -28.23
C ALA A 158 -68.74 6.41 -28.26
N LEU A 159 -68.96 7.65 -27.85
CA LEU A 159 -67.88 8.65 -27.68
C LEU A 159 -67.03 8.36 -26.45
N MET A 160 -67.63 7.95 -25.32
CA MET A 160 -66.92 7.54 -24.10
C MET A 160 -66.02 6.32 -24.37
N ALA A 161 -66.57 5.29 -25.01
CA ALA A 161 -65.83 4.09 -25.39
C ALA A 161 -64.72 4.35 -26.45
N ASN A 162 -64.85 5.41 -27.26
CA ASN A 162 -63.76 5.86 -28.13
C ASN A 162 -62.70 6.68 -27.37
N SER A 163 -63.07 7.46 -26.34
CA SER A 163 -62.06 8.13 -25.50
C SER A 163 -61.24 7.13 -24.69
N GLU A 164 -61.87 6.11 -24.08
CA GLU A 164 -61.15 5.02 -23.41
C GLU A 164 -60.14 4.35 -24.36
N LYS A 165 -60.53 4.08 -25.62
CA LYS A 165 -59.63 3.50 -26.62
C LYS A 165 -58.51 4.44 -27.09
N THR A 166 -58.70 5.75 -27.04
CA THR A 166 -57.58 6.70 -27.25
C THR A 166 -56.63 6.77 -26.06
N ASP A 167 -57.14 6.58 -24.84
CA ASP A 167 -56.31 6.53 -23.63
C ASP A 167 -55.53 5.19 -23.55
N GLU A 168 -56.16 4.06 -23.89
CA GLU A 168 -55.49 2.76 -24.14
C GLU A 168 -54.37 2.90 -25.17
N SER A 169 -54.61 3.62 -26.27
CA SER A 169 -53.56 3.92 -27.27
C SER A 169 -52.44 4.81 -26.71
N GLY A 170 -52.71 5.61 -25.68
CA GLY A 170 -51.70 6.36 -24.92
C GLY A 170 -50.82 5.45 -24.07
N TYR A 171 -51.43 4.52 -23.31
CA TYR A 171 -50.69 3.51 -22.54
C TYR A 171 -49.85 2.59 -23.43
N ALA A 172 -50.41 2.12 -24.55
CA ALA A 172 -49.69 1.32 -25.54
C ALA A 172 -48.47 2.09 -26.10
N LYS A 173 -48.62 3.39 -26.37
CA LYS A 173 -47.50 4.22 -26.83
C LYS A 173 -46.43 4.40 -25.74
N ASN A 174 -46.83 4.70 -24.50
CA ASN A 174 -45.89 4.85 -23.39
C ASN A 174 -45.07 3.57 -23.16
N CYS A 175 -45.70 2.40 -23.26
CA CYS A 175 -45.03 1.09 -23.19
C CYS A 175 -44.02 0.89 -24.32
N VAL A 176 -44.34 1.31 -25.56
CA VAL A 176 -43.40 1.27 -26.69
C VAL A 176 -42.23 2.25 -26.50
N ASP A 177 -42.50 3.48 -26.06
CA ASP A 177 -41.47 4.48 -25.79
C ASP A 177 -40.55 4.04 -24.62
N GLU A 178 -41.09 3.35 -23.61
CA GLU A 178 -40.32 2.74 -22.51
C GLU A 178 -39.50 1.52 -22.97
N MET A 179 -40.06 0.62 -23.78
CA MET A 179 -39.30 -0.47 -24.40
C MET A 179 -38.13 0.05 -25.26
N ILE A 180 -38.32 1.17 -25.96
CA ILE A 180 -37.25 1.85 -26.71
C ILE A 180 -36.19 2.41 -25.75
N ALA A 181 -36.58 3.02 -24.64
CA ALA A 181 -35.64 3.52 -23.63
C ALA A 181 -34.83 2.38 -22.98
N GLN A 182 -35.47 1.26 -22.62
CA GLN A 182 -34.82 0.05 -22.10
C GLN A 182 -33.86 -0.56 -23.14
N THR A 183 -34.29 -0.67 -24.40
CA THR A 183 -33.46 -1.18 -25.51
C THR A 183 -32.22 -0.31 -25.73
N ASN A 184 -32.37 1.02 -25.76
CA ASN A 184 -31.26 1.95 -25.88
C ASN A 184 -30.29 1.84 -24.68
N THR A 185 -30.82 1.66 -23.47
CA THR A 185 -30.01 1.49 -22.26
C THR A 185 -29.19 0.19 -22.32
N LEU A 186 -29.81 -0.92 -22.74
CA LEU A 186 -29.14 -2.20 -22.94
C LEU A 186 -28.05 -2.12 -24.02
N GLN A 187 -28.32 -1.41 -25.13
CA GLN A 187 -27.34 -1.20 -26.21
C GLN A 187 -26.15 -0.35 -25.74
N ILE A 188 -26.38 0.68 -24.92
CA ILE A 188 -25.31 1.47 -24.30
C ILE A 188 -24.49 0.61 -23.33
N GLN A 189 -25.12 -0.22 -22.50
CA GLN A 189 -24.42 -1.16 -21.62
C GLN A 189 -23.56 -2.18 -22.40
N GLN A 190 -24.09 -2.76 -23.49
CA GLN A 190 -23.31 -3.62 -24.37
C GLN A 190 -22.12 -2.89 -25.02
N GLN A 191 -22.29 -1.64 -25.43
CA GLN A 191 -21.20 -0.83 -25.98
C GLN A 191 -20.11 -0.54 -24.94
N ILE A 192 -20.49 -0.21 -23.69
CA ILE A 192 -19.55 0.00 -22.59
C ILE A 192 -18.79 -1.29 -22.27
N ALA A 193 -19.47 -2.44 -22.21
CA ALA A 193 -18.84 -3.74 -22.00
C ALA A 193 -17.87 -4.12 -23.14
N ALA A 194 -18.22 -3.80 -24.40
CA ALA A 194 -17.35 -4.00 -25.55
C ALA A 194 -16.10 -3.09 -25.51
N GLN A 195 -16.23 -1.86 -24.99
CA GLN A 195 -15.11 -0.95 -24.80
C GLN A 195 -14.20 -1.42 -23.66
N ALA A 196 -14.74 -1.75 -22.49
CA ALA A 196 -13.97 -2.24 -21.34
C ALA A 196 -13.21 -3.55 -21.66
N THR A 197 -13.81 -4.48 -22.41
CA THR A 197 -13.12 -5.70 -22.86
C THR A 197 -12.05 -5.43 -23.93
N GLN A 198 -12.20 -4.39 -24.76
CA GLN A 198 -11.15 -3.93 -25.67
C GLN A 198 -10.00 -3.22 -24.94
N GLU A 199 -10.27 -2.53 -23.84
CA GLU A 199 -9.26 -1.88 -22.99
C GLU A 199 -8.46 -2.92 -22.18
N LEU A 200 -9.14 -3.85 -21.50
CA LEU A 200 -8.50 -5.00 -20.82
C LEU A 200 -7.60 -5.80 -21.77
N LYS A 201 -8.04 -6.01 -23.02
CA LYS A 201 -7.23 -6.70 -24.04
C LYS A 201 -5.98 -5.92 -24.46
N GLN A 202 -6.03 -4.58 -24.44
CA GLN A 202 -4.84 -3.75 -24.69
C GLN A 202 -3.89 -3.77 -23.49
N GLU A 203 -4.41 -3.70 -22.26
CA GLU A 203 -3.59 -3.81 -21.05
C GLU A 203 -2.89 -5.17 -20.95
N LEU A 204 -3.60 -6.26 -21.25
CA LEU A 204 -3.05 -7.61 -21.28
C LEU A 204 -1.91 -7.72 -22.32
N LEU A 205 -2.09 -7.20 -23.53
CA LEU A 205 -1.04 -7.14 -24.56
C LEU A 205 0.17 -6.27 -24.15
N LEU A 206 -0.02 -5.28 -23.27
CA LEU A 206 1.09 -4.49 -22.70
C LEU A 206 1.81 -5.26 -21.59
N LYS A 207 1.07 -5.97 -20.72
CA LYS A 207 1.63 -6.84 -19.67
C LYS A 207 2.40 -8.04 -20.27
N GLU A 208 1.90 -8.68 -21.33
CA GLU A 208 2.62 -9.72 -22.08
C GLU A 208 3.96 -9.19 -22.63
N ARG A 209 3.98 -7.97 -23.20
CA ARG A 209 5.23 -7.34 -23.69
C ARG A 209 6.21 -7.00 -22.57
N GLN A 210 5.71 -6.61 -21.40
CA GLN A 210 6.55 -6.36 -20.22
C GLN A 210 7.12 -7.68 -19.69
N TYR A 211 6.31 -8.74 -19.61
CA TYR A 211 6.73 -10.07 -19.21
C TYR A 211 7.84 -10.61 -20.13
N LEU A 212 7.64 -10.58 -21.45
CA LEU A 212 8.65 -10.99 -22.44
C LEU A 212 9.96 -10.20 -22.34
N LYS A 213 9.92 -8.93 -21.91
CA LYS A 213 11.12 -8.12 -21.68
C LYS A 213 11.86 -8.53 -20.40
N VAL A 214 11.12 -8.81 -19.31
CA VAL A 214 11.71 -9.33 -18.06
C VAL A 214 12.27 -10.74 -18.26
N GLU A 215 11.61 -11.58 -19.07
CA GLU A 215 12.10 -12.91 -19.45
C GLU A 215 13.41 -12.83 -20.25
N GLN A 216 13.51 -11.90 -21.21
CA GLN A 216 14.77 -11.62 -21.92
C GLN A 216 15.89 -11.10 -21.00
N GLU A 217 15.56 -10.23 -20.03
CA GLU A 217 16.52 -9.73 -19.03
C GLU A 217 16.99 -10.85 -18.09
N LEU A 218 16.10 -11.76 -17.68
CA LEU A 218 16.44 -12.95 -16.88
C LEU A 218 17.31 -13.95 -17.64
N VAL A 219 17.08 -14.16 -18.95
CA VAL A 219 17.98 -14.97 -19.78
C VAL A 219 19.36 -14.32 -19.86
N HIS A 220 19.44 -13.00 -20.05
CA HIS A 220 20.72 -12.31 -20.16
C HIS A 220 21.53 -12.31 -18.85
N GLU A 221 20.88 -12.12 -17.69
CA GLU A 221 21.51 -12.26 -16.37
C GLU A 221 21.95 -13.71 -16.09
N ARG A 222 21.18 -14.71 -16.56
CA ARG A 222 21.56 -16.13 -16.47
C ARG A 222 22.80 -16.44 -17.30
N ASP A 223 22.88 -15.94 -18.53
CA ASP A 223 24.06 -16.09 -19.39
C ASP A 223 25.27 -15.37 -18.80
N HIS A 224 25.10 -14.15 -18.30
CA HIS A 224 26.15 -13.41 -17.59
C HIS A 224 26.64 -14.15 -16.33
N THR A 225 25.74 -14.77 -15.59
CA THR A 225 26.09 -15.61 -14.43
C THR A 225 26.87 -16.85 -14.86
N ALA A 226 26.55 -17.47 -16.00
CA ALA A 226 27.30 -18.60 -16.54
C ALA A 226 28.73 -18.20 -16.97
N ASP A 227 28.89 -17.04 -17.62
CA ASP A 227 30.20 -16.46 -17.94
C ASP A 227 31.02 -16.18 -16.68
N LEU A 228 30.41 -15.61 -15.63
CA LEU A 228 31.07 -15.39 -14.35
C LEU A 228 31.51 -16.70 -13.68
N VAL A 229 30.71 -17.77 -13.75
CA VAL A 229 31.09 -19.10 -13.26
C VAL A 229 32.25 -19.70 -14.06
N LEU A 230 32.34 -19.46 -15.37
CA LEU A 230 33.50 -19.86 -16.18
C LEU A 230 34.76 -19.05 -15.81
N VAL A 231 34.64 -17.75 -15.58
CA VAL A 231 35.75 -16.90 -15.10
C VAL A 231 36.22 -17.34 -13.72
N ILE A 232 35.30 -17.65 -12.79
CA ILE A 232 35.62 -18.17 -11.46
C ILE A 232 36.37 -19.50 -11.58
N ARG A 233 35.89 -20.47 -12.37
CA ARG A 233 36.61 -21.75 -12.59
C ARG A 233 38.01 -21.59 -13.19
N ASN A 234 38.18 -20.64 -14.10
CA ASN A 234 39.49 -20.35 -14.68
C ASN A 234 40.43 -19.72 -13.63
N LEU A 235 39.92 -18.84 -12.78
CA LEU A 235 40.68 -18.27 -11.65
C LEU A 235 40.98 -19.32 -10.58
N GLU A 236 40.04 -20.23 -10.26
CA GLU A 236 40.26 -21.36 -9.34
C GLU A 236 41.42 -22.23 -9.84
N ARG A 237 41.42 -22.64 -11.11
CA ARG A 237 42.53 -23.42 -11.70
C ARG A 237 43.88 -22.68 -11.64
N ILE A 238 43.89 -21.37 -11.86
CA ILE A 238 45.10 -20.52 -11.78
C ILE A 238 45.59 -20.34 -10.33
N ILE A 239 44.67 -20.27 -9.35
CA ILE A 239 44.96 -19.98 -7.94
C ILE A 239 45.34 -21.25 -7.15
N LEU A 240 44.68 -22.38 -7.44
CA LEU A 240 44.97 -23.66 -6.79
C LEU A 240 46.30 -24.25 -7.25
N GLY A 241 46.75 -23.91 -8.46
CA GLY A 241 48.01 -24.41 -8.99
C GLY A 241 47.94 -25.89 -9.37
N ASP A 242 46.81 -26.31 -9.94
CA ASP A 242 46.59 -27.65 -10.50
C ASP A 242 47.43 -27.85 -11.77
N ASP A 243 48.76 -27.84 -11.60
CA ASP A 243 49.79 -28.24 -12.58
C ASP A 243 50.05 -29.76 -12.49
N GLU A 244 49.00 -30.53 -12.13
CA GLU A 244 49.05 -31.99 -12.09
C GLU A 244 48.66 -32.57 -13.47
N GLY A 245 49.68 -33.03 -14.19
CA GLY A 245 49.49 -34.11 -15.16
C GLY A 245 48.95 -33.73 -16.54
N LEU A 246 49.69 -32.88 -17.27
CA LEU A 246 49.84 -33.14 -18.71
C LEU A 246 50.82 -34.32 -18.90
N GLU A 247 50.33 -35.54 -18.65
CA GLU A 247 50.95 -36.74 -19.22
C GLU A 247 50.67 -36.79 -20.74
N ASP A 248 51.57 -37.43 -21.48
CA ASP A 248 51.67 -37.35 -22.93
C ASP A 248 50.42 -37.81 -23.70
N ASP A 249 50.08 -37.10 -24.79
CA ASP A 249 50.06 -37.73 -26.11
C ASP A 249 50.10 -36.70 -27.27
N ASP A 250 50.90 -37.05 -28.28
CA ASP A 250 50.87 -36.63 -29.70
C ASP A 250 51.25 -35.21 -30.21
N VAL A 251 52.19 -35.24 -31.20
CA VAL A 251 52.56 -34.27 -32.27
C VAL A 251 53.51 -33.08 -31.98
N ASP A 252 54.82 -33.35 -32.22
CA ASP A 252 55.80 -32.67 -33.12
C ASP A 252 55.89 -31.13 -33.34
N GLU A 253 57.08 -30.71 -33.81
CA GLU A 253 57.44 -29.42 -34.45
C GLU A 253 57.31 -28.15 -33.58
N PHE A 254 58.38 -27.63 -32.95
CA PHE A 254 59.52 -26.99 -33.64
C PHE A 254 60.76 -26.82 -32.73
N ALA A 255 61.95 -26.76 -33.33
CA ALA A 255 63.22 -26.66 -32.59
C ALA A 255 63.83 -25.24 -32.56
N ASN A 256 64.41 -24.83 -31.41
CA ASN A 256 65.78 -24.28 -31.31
C ASN A 256 66.21 -23.89 -29.86
N VAL A 257 67.20 -24.61 -29.31
CA VAL A 257 68.60 -24.13 -29.11
C VAL A 257 68.83 -22.68 -28.60
N PRO A 258 69.68 -22.42 -27.56
CA PRO A 258 70.30 -23.32 -26.57
C PRO A 258 70.32 -22.80 -25.11
N ALA A 259 70.92 -23.60 -24.22
CA ALA A 259 71.36 -23.21 -22.87
C ALA A 259 72.60 -22.29 -22.87
N ASP A 260 72.79 -21.52 -21.79
CA ASP A 260 73.98 -21.58 -20.90
C ASP A 260 74.04 -20.38 -19.93
N MET A 261 74.15 -20.65 -18.62
CA MET A 261 75.10 -19.95 -17.73
C MET A 261 75.16 -20.66 -16.36
N ASP A 262 76.06 -21.63 -16.27
CA ASP A 262 76.55 -22.16 -14.99
C ASP A 262 77.48 -21.11 -14.35
N CYS A 263 77.34 -20.80 -13.06
CA CYS A 263 78.30 -19.95 -12.35
C CYS A 263 78.38 -20.32 -10.86
N ARG A 264 79.57 -20.75 -10.43
CA ARG A 264 79.75 -21.56 -9.22
C ARG A 264 80.67 -20.92 -8.18
N ALA A 265 80.19 -20.87 -6.93
CA ALA A 265 80.93 -20.79 -5.66
C ALA A 265 81.62 -19.46 -5.24
N SER A 266 82.03 -19.49 -3.96
CA SER A 266 83.10 -18.69 -3.33
C SER A 266 82.73 -17.42 -2.55
N THR A 267 82.30 -17.63 -1.30
CA THR A 267 82.90 -17.07 -0.08
C THR A 267 83.64 -15.70 -0.15
N SER A 268 83.22 -14.74 0.68
CA SER A 268 84.06 -14.25 1.78
C SER A 268 83.28 -13.39 2.79
N ALA A 269 83.88 -13.20 3.96
CA ALA A 269 83.31 -12.56 5.13
C ALA A 269 82.84 -11.11 4.94
N ASP A 270 81.63 -10.81 5.40
CA ASP A 270 81.33 -9.52 6.02
C ASP A 270 80.28 -9.71 7.14
N SER A 271 80.70 -9.53 8.40
CA SER A 271 79.82 -9.68 9.56
C SER A 271 79.08 -8.40 9.94
N SER A 272 79.33 -7.30 9.22
CA SER A 272 78.71 -6.00 9.47
C SER A 272 77.36 -5.84 8.77
N THR A 273 77.21 -6.41 7.56
CA THR A 273 75.97 -6.38 6.76
C THR A 273 74.90 -7.29 7.33
N ALA A 274 75.22 -8.55 7.66
CA ALA A 274 74.26 -9.48 8.26
C ALA A 274 73.66 -8.97 9.59
N ALA A 275 74.45 -8.23 10.39
CA ALA A 275 73.96 -7.57 11.60
C ALA A 275 73.00 -6.39 11.29
N ARG A 276 73.25 -5.69 10.18
CA ARG A 276 72.43 -4.56 9.71
C ARG A 276 71.11 -5.05 9.11
N GLU A 277 71.15 -6.08 8.28
CA GLU A 277 69.98 -6.79 7.74
C GLU A 277 69.13 -7.40 8.87
N ALA A 278 69.76 -8.00 9.89
CA ALA A 278 69.02 -8.49 11.07
C ALA A 278 68.37 -7.35 11.87
N PHE A 279 69.01 -6.19 11.99
CA PHE A 279 68.43 -5.01 12.64
C PHE A 279 67.27 -4.41 11.82
N GLU A 280 67.42 -4.37 10.50
CA GLU A 280 66.40 -3.87 9.56
C GLU A 280 65.20 -4.83 9.49
N ALA A 281 65.43 -6.14 9.41
CA ALA A 281 64.39 -7.16 9.51
C ALA A 281 63.68 -7.15 10.87
N THR A 282 64.37 -6.92 11.98
CA THR A 282 63.72 -6.76 13.30
C THR A 282 62.99 -5.43 13.44
N SER A 283 63.43 -4.37 12.75
CA SER A 283 62.70 -3.10 12.63
C SER A 283 61.39 -3.26 11.84
N VAL A 284 61.46 -3.90 10.65
CA VAL A 284 60.29 -4.21 9.81
C VAL A 284 59.32 -5.14 10.54
N ASN A 285 59.81 -6.19 11.20
CA ASN A 285 58.96 -7.08 12.01
C ASN A 285 58.34 -6.35 13.21
N ARG A 286 59.05 -5.42 13.87
CA ARG A 286 58.47 -4.56 14.91
C ARG A 286 57.38 -3.65 14.35
N ALA A 287 57.58 -3.03 13.19
CA ALA A 287 56.57 -2.19 12.53
C ALA A 287 55.32 -3.01 12.19
N LYS A 288 55.48 -4.20 11.61
CA LYS A 288 54.41 -5.14 11.27
C LYS A 288 53.66 -5.66 12.50
N VAL A 289 54.35 -5.86 13.62
CA VAL A 289 53.73 -6.19 14.92
C VAL A 289 52.92 -5.02 15.49
N GLU A 290 53.39 -3.77 15.38
CA GLU A 290 52.59 -2.60 15.79
C GLU A 290 51.40 -2.35 14.86
N GLU A 291 51.52 -2.64 13.57
CA GLU A 291 50.39 -2.64 12.63
C GLU A 291 49.35 -3.71 12.98
N LEU A 292 49.77 -4.95 13.23
CA LEU A 292 48.89 -6.03 13.68
C LEU A 292 48.23 -5.70 15.03
N LYS A 293 48.91 -4.99 15.94
CA LYS A 293 48.29 -4.46 17.17
C LYS A 293 47.22 -3.42 16.88
N ARG A 294 47.47 -2.45 15.98
CA ARG A 294 46.47 -1.45 15.55
C ARG A 294 45.26 -2.13 14.91
N ASN A 295 45.48 -3.10 14.02
CA ASN A 295 44.40 -3.86 13.38
C ASN A 295 43.64 -4.73 14.39
N SER A 296 44.31 -5.26 15.41
CA SER A 296 43.65 -5.94 16.54
C SER A 296 42.78 -4.98 17.37
N THR A 297 43.21 -3.72 17.59
CA THR A 297 42.41 -2.74 18.36
C THR A 297 41.24 -2.16 17.57
N THR A 298 41.35 -1.98 16.25
CA THR A 298 40.20 -1.61 15.40
C THR A 298 39.19 -2.75 15.31
N MET A 299 39.65 -3.99 15.09
CA MET A 299 38.77 -5.18 15.08
C MET A 299 38.05 -5.37 16.43
N LYS A 300 38.75 -5.18 17.56
CA LYS A 300 38.13 -5.19 18.91
C LYS A 300 37.16 -4.04 19.15
N ARG A 301 37.29 -2.90 18.46
CA ARG A 301 36.31 -1.82 18.51
C ARG A 301 35.06 -2.19 17.71
N TYR A 302 35.24 -2.65 16.47
CA TYR A 302 34.16 -3.12 15.60
C TYR A 302 33.33 -4.25 16.24
N ILE A 303 33.98 -5.23 16.89
CA ILE A 303 33.30 -6.28 17.65
C ILE A 303 32.46 -5.71 18.81
N ARG A 304 32.91 -4.62 19.47
CA ARG A 304 32.12 -3.95 20.52
C ARG A 304 30.93 -3.18 19.93
N GLU A 305 31.13 -2.50 18.81
CA GLU A 305 30.06 -1.77 18.10
C GLU A 305 28.99 -2.74 17.56
N LEU A 306 29.38 -3.91 17.04
CA LEU A 306 28.44 -4.97 16.65
C LEU A 306 27.67 -5.56 17.84
N LYS A 307 28.33 -5.77 18.99
CA LYS A 307 27.66 -6.21 20.22
C LYS A 307 26.65 -5.18 20.72
N GLN A 308 27.03 -3.91 20.78
CA GLN A 308 26.14 -2.82 21.17
C GLN A 308 24.93 -2.70 20.22
N LYS A 309 25.13 -2.91 18.91
CA LYS A 309 24.02 -2.97 17.95
C LYS A 309 23.08 -4.15 18.20
N ASN A 310 23.62 -5.36 18.46
CA ASN A 310 22.78 -6.51 18.83
C ASN A 310 22.03 -6.28 20.15
N GLU A 311 22.65 -5.64 21.14
CA GLU A 311 22.02 -5.28 22.41
C GLU A 311 20.86 -4.28 22.22
N VAL A 312 21.01 -3.29 21.33
CA VAL A 312 19.94 -2.36 20.95
C VAL A 312 18.84 -3.05 20.16
N GLN A 313 19.18 -3.82 19.12
CA GLN A 313 18.19 -4.53 18.29
C GLN A 313 17.39 -5.57 19.10
N ASN A 314 18.01 -6.23 20.09
CA ASN A 314 17.29 -7.11 21.00
C ASN A 314 16.35 -6.34 21.93
N ALA A 315 16.70 -5.13 22.38
CA ALA A 315 15.81 -4.28 23.17
C ALA A 315 14.62 -3.78 22.33
N GLU A 316 14.86 -3.35 21.08
CA GLU A 316 13.82 -2.96 20.12
C GLU A 316 12.87 -4.15 19.81
N LEU A 317 13.40 -5.37 19.71
CA LEU A 317 12.59 -6.59 19.53
C LEU A 317 11.74 -6.96 20.76
N GLU A 318 12.24 -6.79 21.99
CA GLU A 318 11.43 -7.02 23.19
C GLU A 318 10.37 -5.91 23.38
N GLU A 319 10.65 -4.66 23.01
CA GLU A 319 9.64 -3.60 23.01
C GLU A 319 8.54 -3.89 21.96
N LEU A 320 8.90 -4.32 20.75
CA LEU A 320 7.95 -4.76 19.72
C LEU A 320 7.11 -5.97 20.17
N LYS A 321 7.71 -6.96 20.85
CA LYS A 321 6.94 -8.08 21.43
C LYS A 321 5.93 -7.59 22.47
N SER A 322 6.34 -6.71 23.39
CA SER A 322 5.42 -6.19 24.40
C SER A 322 4.28 -5.38 23.77
N GLN A 323 4.56 -4.60 22.72
CA GLN A 323 3.51 -3.91 21.95
C GLN A 323 2.56 -4.90 21.26
N MET A 324 3.07 -5.99 20.69
CA MET A 324 2.26 -7.06 20.10
C MET A 324 1.40 -7.80 21.15
N GLU A 325 1.97 -8.14 22.32
CA GLU A 325 1.25 -8.79 23.42
C GLU A 325 0.09 -7.89 23.91
N ASN A 326 0.37 -6.61 24.18
CA ASN A 326 -0.67 -5.63 24.55
C ASN A 326 -1.76 -5.53 23.46
N SER A 327 -1.38 -5.48 22.17
CA SER A 327 -2.34 -5.43 21.06
C SER A 327 -3.17 -6.72 20.94
N THR A 328 -2.64 -7.88 21.33
CA THR A 328 -3.42 -9.12 21.40
C THR A 328 -4.35 -9.17 22.61
N GLU A 329 -3.95 -8.63 23.77
CA GLU A 329 -4.85 -8.48 24.92
C GLU A 329 -6.02 -7.53 24.62
N GLU A 330 -5.78 -6.41 23.90
CA GLU A 330 -6.84 -5.51 23.43
C GLU A 330 -7.75 -6.19 22.38
N ALA A 331 -7.19 -7.00 21.48
CA ALA A 331 -7.96 -7.76 20.49
C ALA A 331 -8.86 -8.84 21.15
N ASP A 332 -8.35 -9.56 22.15
CA ASP A 332 -9.15 -10.58 22.85
C ASP A 332 -10.14 -9.96 23.85
N ALA A 333 -9.83 -8.79 24.44
CA ALA A 333 -10.79 -8.01 25.22
C ALA A 333 -11.96 -7.49 24.36
N THR A 334 -11.68 -7.00 23.14
CA THR A 334 -12.73 -6.55 22.21
C THR A 334 -13.54 -7.72 21.64
N ARG A 335 -12.91 -8.86 21.33
CA ARG A 335 -13.63 -10.12 21.02
C ARG A 335 -14.55 -10.56 22.15
N SER A 336 -14.07 -10.57 23.40
CA SER A 336 -14.89 -10.95 24.55
C SER A 336 -16.01 -9.94 24.85
N LEU A 337 -15.91 -8.70 24.40
CA LEU A 337 -17.02 -7.73 24.46
C LEU A 337 -18.06 -8.01 23.38
N LEU A 338 -17.63 -8.24 22.14
CA LEU A 338 -18.51 -8.58 21.01
C LEU A 338 -19.26 -9.91 21.25
N GLU A 339 -18.58 -10.92 21.80
CA GLU A 339 -19.20 -12.21 22.16
C GLU A 339 -20.33 -12.03 23.20
N LYS A 340 -20.14 -11.15 24.19
CA LYS A 340 -21.20 -10.82 25.17
C LYS A 340 -22.36 -10.06 24.54
N GLN A 341 -22.08 -9.11 23.64
CA GLN A 341 -23.12 -8.37 22.92
C GLN A 341 -23.92 -9.28 21.98
N LEU A 342 -23.27 -10.27 21.37
CA LEU A 342 -23.92 -11.29 20.55
C LEU A 342 -24.78 -12.24 21.39
N GLN A 343 -24.29 -12.68 22.56
CA GLN A 343 -25.10 -13.45 23.52
C GLN A 343 -26.32 -12.66 24.05
N GLU A 344 -26.16 -11.38 24.37
CA GLU A 344 -27.27 -10.50 24.80
C GLU A 344 -28.30 -10.31 23.67
N ALA A 345 -27.86 -10.20 22.42
CA ALA A 345 -28.74 -10.17 21.25
C ALA A 345 -29.46 -11.52 21.02
N GLU A 346 -28.77 -12.65 21.13
CA GLU A 346 -29.37 -13.98 21.03
C GLU A 346 -30.41 -14.24 22.14
N GLU A 347 -30.17 -13.78 23.37
CA GLU A 347 -31.15 -13.86 24.46
C GLU A 347 -32.38 -12.97 24.22
N LEU A 348 -32.19 -11.76 23.63
CA LEU A 348 -33.28 -10.87 23.25
C LEU A 348 -34.12 -11.43 22.10
N ASP A 349 -33.50 -11.87 21.01
CA ASP A 349 -34.19 -12.47 19.86
C ASP A 349 -34.93 -13.75 20.26
N ARG A 350 -34.31 -14.58 21.09
CA ARG A 350 -34.97 -15.75 21.68
C ARG A 350 -36.16 -15.36 22.54
N GLY A 351 -36.05 -14.32 23.36
CA GLY A 351 -37.16 -13.78 24.16
C GLY A 351 -38.31 -13.22 23.32
N LEU A 352 -37.99 -12.62 22.15
CA LEU A 352 -38.98 -12.16 21.17
C LEU A 352 -39.67 -13.34 20.49
N LEU A 353 -38.94 -14.38 20.06
CA LEU A 353 -39.52 -15.63 19.54
C LEU A 353 -40.44 -16.29 20.58
N ASP A 354 -39.97 -16.44 21.82
CA ASP A 354 -40.77 -16.96 22.94
C ASP A 354 -42.07 -16.16 23.16
N GLY A 355 -42.07 -14.85 22.87
CA GLY A 355 -43.24 -13.99 22.91
C GLY A 355 -44.17 -14.14 21.71
N ILE A 356 -43.61 -14.26 20.50
CA ILE A 356 -44.35 -14.49 19.26
C ILE A 356 -45.03 -15.86 19.28
N GLU A 357 -44.34 -16.93 19.66
CA GLU A 357 -44.90 -18.28 19.79
C GLU A 357 -46.09 -18.30 20.76
N LYS A 358 -45.97 -17.65 21.93
CA LYS A 358 -47.08 -17.50 22.87
C LYS A 358 -48.26 -16.75 22.25
N ARG A 359 -48.03 -15.67 21.53
CA ARG A 359 -49.12 -14.90 20.90
C ARG A 359 -49.76 -15.62 19.71
N VAL A 360 -48.99 -16.43 18.97
CA VAL A 360 -49.55 -17.33 17.95
C VAL A 360 -50.42 -18.40 18.61
N ALA A 361 -49.95 -19.06 19.67
CA ALA A 361 -50.75 -20.06 20.40
C ALA A 361 -52.02 -19.48 21.03
N GLU A 362 -51.99 -18.24 21.53
CA GLU A 362 -53.19 -17.51 21.97
C GLU A 362 -54.17 -17.28 20.81
N LEU A 363 -53.69 -16.84 19.64
CA LEU A 363 -54.52 -16.60 18.46
C LEU A 363 -55.08 -17.89 17.85
N GLU A 364 -54.32 -18.99 17.85
CA GLU A 364 -54.80 -20.31 17.45
C GLU A 364 -55.90 -20.83 18.38
N ALA A 365 -55.76 -20.61 19.69
CA ALA A 365 -56.80 -20.92 20.67
C ALA A 365 -58.06 -20.06 20.47
N GLU A 366 -57.92 -18.74 20.28
CA GLU A 366 -59.03 -17.83 19.96
C GLU A 366 -59.76 -18.26 18.66
N LEU A 367 -59.01 -18.70 17.64
CA LEU A 367 -59.56 -19.17 16.37
C LEU A 367 -60.29 -20.51 16.50
N GLU A 368 -59.75 -21.48 17.25
CA GLU A 368 -60.38 -22.79 17.44
C GLU A 368 -61.60 -22.70 18.37
N ASP A 369 -61.59 -21.84 19.40
CA ASP A 369 -62.82 -21.51 20.17
C ASP A 369 -63.89 -20.87 19.28
N ARG A 370 -63.50 -19.93 18.41
CA ARG A 370 -64.42 -19.27 17.46
C ARG A 370 -64.97 -20.26 16.42
N ARG A 371 -64.15 -21.22 15.96
CA ARG A 371 -64.55 -22.33 15.08
C ARG A 371 -65.54 -23.27 15.76
N ASN A 372 -65.30 -23.61 17.02
CA ASN A 372 -66.21 -24.45 17.80
C ASN A 372 -67.53 -23.74 18.11
N ALA A 373 -67.51 -22.44 18.41
CA ALA A 373 -68.71 -21.62 18.51
C ALA A 373 -69.53 -21.60 17.20
N LEU A 374 -68.86 -21.49 16.05
CA LEU A 374 -69.49 -21.53 14.72
C LEU A 374 -70.08 -22.92 14.42
N ASN A 375 -69.36 -24.00 14.73
CA ASN A 375 -69.85 -25.38 14.60
C ASN A 375 -71.09 -25.63 15.46
N GLU A 376 -71.13 -25.12 16.69
CA GLU A 376 -72.31 -25.19 17.56
C GLU A 376 -73.47 -24.32 17.07
N ALA A 377 -73.21 -23.17 16.46
CA ALA A 377 -74.24 -22.38 15.78
C ALA A 377 -74.84 -23.17 14.59
N LEU A 378 -74.00 -23.74 13.72
CA LEU A 378 -74.43 -24.55 12.57
C LEU A 378 -75.19 -25.81 12.99
N LYS A 379 -74.86 -26.43 14.14
CA LYS A 379 -75.65 -27.53 14.71
C LYS A 379 -77.05 -27.07 15.12
N ARG A 380 -77.17 -25.92 15.80
CA ARG A 380 -78.47 -25.34 16.21
C ARG A 380 -79.31 -24.94 15.01
N GLU A 381 -78.70 -24.35 13.98
CA GLU A 381 -79.37 -24.03 12.72
C GLU A 381 -79.89 -25.31 12.03
N LYS A 382 -79.09 -26.37 11.95
CA LYS A 382 -79.52 -27.66 11.39
C LYS A 382 -80.63 -28.35 12.20
N THR A 383 -80.69 -28.17 13.52
CA THR A 383 -81.84 -28.66 14.31
C THR A 383 -83.08 -27.78 14.18
N GLN A 384 -82.92 -26.47 13.95
CA GLN A 384 -84.03 -25.58 13.59
C GLN A 384 -84.58 -25.91 12.20
N LEU A 385 -83.72 -26.15 11.21
CA LEU A 385 -84.12 -26.53 9.85
C LEU A 385 -84.94 -27.82 9.85
N ARG A 386 -84.47 -28.87 10.54
CA ARG A 386 -85.25 -30.10 10.75
C ARG A 386 -86.58 -29.85 11.44
N ARG A 387 -86.66 -28.90 12.37
CA ARG A 387 -87.93 -28.56 13.03
C ARG A 387 -88.88 -27.80 12.10
N VAL A 388 -88.37 -27.08 11.11
CA VAL A 388 -89.18 -26.51 10.02
C VAL A 388 -89.65 -27.62 9.07
N GLU A 389 -88.76 -28.53 8.65
CA GLU A 389 -89.13 -29.71 7.83
C GLU A 389 -90.24 -30.55 8.52
N GLU A 390 -90.10 -30.81 9.83
CA GLU A 390 -91.14 -31.46 10.65
C GLU A 390 -92.47 -30.68 10.60
N LEU A 391 -92.45 -29.36 10.84
CA LEU A 391 -93.64 -28.51 10.82
C LEU A 391 -94.29 -28.38 9.43
N GLU A 392 -93.51 -28.43 8.36
CA GLU A 392 -94.01 -28.48 6.97
C GLU A 392 -94.74 -29.80 6.71
N THR A 393 -94.19 -30.94 7.15
CA THR A 393 -94.90 -32.23 7.05
C THR A 393 -96.15 -32.31 7.94
N GLU A 394 -96.15 -31.70 9.13
CA GLU A 394 -97.36 -31.54 9.95
C GLU A 394 -98.39 -30.65 9.26
N CYS A 395 -97.97 -29.56 8.60
CA CYS A 395 -98.86 -28.70 7.83
C CYS A 395 -99.47 -29.38 6.60
N ASP A 396 -98.71 -30.20 5.87
CA ASP A 396 -99.22 -30.97 4.74
C ASP A 396 -100.16 -32.10 5.17
N LEU A 397 -99.88 -32.74 6.31
CA LEU A 397 -100.80 -33.70 6.93
C LEU A 397 -102.11 -33.03 7.37
N LEU A 398 -102.05 -31.81 7.91
CA LEU A 398 -103.22 -31.01 8.25
C LEU A 398 -104.00 -30.54 7.01
N LYS A 399 -103.32 -30.16 5.91
CA LYS A 399 -103.98 -29.88 4.62
C LYS A 399 -104.73 -31.11 4.11
N GLN A 400 -104.13 -32.31 4.20
CA GLN A 400 -104.80 -33.56 3.85
C GLN A 400 -106.01 -33.83 4.74
N GLN A 401 -105.91 -33.66 6.07
CA GLN A 401 -107.05 -33.81 6.99
C GLN A 401 -108.18 -32.81 6.70
N ILE A 402 -107.86 -31.56 6.33
CA ILE A 402 -108.86 -30.56 5.92
C ILE A 402 -109.55 -30.98 4.62
N LEU A 403 -108.82 -31.52 3.65
CA LEU A 403 -109.36 -32.09 2.41
C LEU A 403 -110.34 -33.24 2.70
N ASP A 404 -109.90 -34.20 3.53
CA ASP A 404 -110.67 -35.37 3.96
C ASP A 404 -111.95 -34.99 4.72
N LEU A 405 -111.89 -33.96 5.57
CA LEU A 405 -113.06 -33.43 6.30
C LEU A 405 -114.01 -32.63 5.39
N THR A 406 -113.47 -31.93 4.38
CA THR A 406 -114.28 -31.21 3.38
C THR A 406 -115.09 -32.18 2.52
N GLU A 407 -114.53 -33.36 2.22
CA GLU A 407 -115.22 -34.42 1.46
C GLU A 407 -116.22 -35.24 2.31
N LYS A 408 -116.16 -35.15 3.66
CA LYS A 408 -116.91 -36.04 4.58
C LYS A 408 -117.89 -35.32 5.53
N SER A 409 -118.28 -34.08 5.25
CA SER A 409 -119.35 -33.38 5.98
C SER A 409 -120.69 -33.37 5.22
N PRO A 410 -121.81 -33.82 5.82
CA PRO A 410 -123.09 -33.92 5.14
C PRO A 410 -123.89 -32.61 5.15
N LYS A 411 -124.72 -32.39 4.12
CA LYS A 411 -125.84 -31.43 4.20
C LYS A 411 -127.07 -32.12 4.81
N PRO A 412 -127.82 -31.44 5.70
CA PRO A 412 -128.99 -32.02 6.36
C PRO A 412 -130.25 -31.98 5.48
N GLU A 413 -131.30 -32.59 6.03
CA GLU A 413 -132.61 -32.90 5.44
C GLU A 413 -133.45 -31.67 5.08
N GLU A 414 -134.33 -31.83 4.08
CA GLU A 414 -135.76 -31.51 4.25
C GLU A 414 -136.60 -32.52 3.45
N SER A 415 -137.91 -32.63 3.72
CA SER A 415 -138.61 -33.93 3.56
C SER A 415 -140.10 -33.87 3.16
N ALA A 416 -140.66 -35.08 2.94
CA ALA A 416 -142.07 -35.45 2.91
C ALA A 416 -142.95 -35.02 1.71
N ALA A 417 -143.31 -35.99 0.86
CA ALA A 417 -144.66 -36.11 0.25
C ALA A 417 -144.92 -37.46 -0.48
N GLU A 418 -144.60 -38.64 0.09
CA GLU A 418 -144.99 -39.91 -0.57
C GLU A 418 -145.25 -41.09 0.40
N VAL A 419 -146.49 -41.22 0.89
CA VAL A 419 -147.17 -42.44 1.40
C VAL A 419 -148.56 -42.05 1.98
N LEU A 420 -149.57 -42.93 1.85
CA LEU A 420 -150.99 -42.78 2.25
C LEU A 420 -151.86 -41.87 1.33
N GLU A 421 -153.13 -42.20 1.04
CA GLU A 421 -153.77 -43.52 0.96
C GLU A 421 -155.02 -43.52 0.04
N LYS A 422 -155.53 -44.73 -0.24
CA LYS A 422 -156.78 -45.10 -0.90
C LYS A 422 -157.93 -44.08 -0.76
N MET A 423 -158.22 -43.33 -1.84
CA MET A 423 -159.55 -42.72 -2.07
C MET A 423 -160.15 -43.10 -3.44
N ALA A 424 -159.77 -44.28 -3.96
CA ALA A 424 -160.22 -44.80 -5.26
C ALA A 424 -161.22 -46.00 -5.18
N GLU A 425 -161.56 -46.49 -3.99
CA GLU A 425 -162.50 -47.63 -3.82
C GLU A 425 -163.97 -47.22 -3.59
N ILE A 426 -164.28 -45.93 -3.58
CA ILE A 426 -165.64 -45.41 -3.29
C ILE A 426 -166.58 -45.43 -4.51
N GLU A 427 -166.07 -45.53 -5.74
CA GLU A 427 -166.91 -45.60 -6.94
C GLU A 427 -167.61 -46.96 -7.13
N ALA A 428 -167.10 -48.02 -6.48
CA ALA A 428 -167.62 -49.39 -6.61
C ALA A 428 -169.04 -49.60 -6.03
N LEU A 429 -169.55 -48.68 -5.20
CA LEU A 429 -170.85 -48.83 -4.54
C LEU A 429 -172.02 -48.10 -5.22
N LYS A 430 -171.78 -47.29 -6.26
CA LYS A 430 -172.87 -46.60 -7.01
C LYS A 430 -173.78 -47.56 -7.80
N SER A 431 -173.32 -48.78 -8.11
CA SER A 431 -174.04 -49.72 -8.99
C SER A 431 -175.12 -50.59 -8.31
N LYS A 432 -175.37 -50.47 -7.00
CA LYS A 432 -176.24 -51.42 -6.25
C LYS A 432 -177.63 -50.89 -5.87
N ILE A 433 -177.96 -49.63 -6.21
CA ILE A 433 -179.24 -48.99 -5.81
C ILE A 433 -180.25 -48.89 -6.98
N ALA A 434 -179.78 -48.92 -8.23
CA ALA A 434 -180.58 -48.70 -9.45
C ALA A 434 -181.55 -49.86 -9.86
N LEU A 435 -181.98 -50.71 -8.92
CA LEU A 435 -182.91 -51.83 -9.16
C LEU A 435 -183.98 -52.01 -8.06
N LEU A 436 -184.30 -50.96 -7.30
CA LEU A 436 -185.45 -50.92 -6.38
C LEU A 436 -186.52 -49.86 -6.75
N GLU A 437 -186.37 -49.20 -7.90
CA GLU A 437 -187.28 -48.14 -8.38
C GLU A 437 -188.46 -48.67 -9.24
N ASN A 438 -188.72 -49.99 -9.18
CA ASN A 438 -189.72 -50.69 -9.98
C ASN A 438 -190.24 -51.91 -9.18
N ASP A 439 -191.11 -51.74 -8.18
CA ASP A 439 -192.50 -51.31 -8.38
C ASP A 439 -193.04 -50.31 -7.33
N VAL A 440 -193.14 -49.02 -7.71
CA VAL A 440 -193.90 -47.97 -6.99
C VAL A 440 -195.36 -47.92 -7.48
N SER A 441 -195.89 -49.04 -7.98
CA SER A 441 -197.04 -49.08 -8.88
C SER A 441 -198.44 -48.97 -8.24
N VAL A 442 -198.57 -48.92 -6.91
CA VAL A 442 -199.86 -49.13 -6.21
C VAL A 442 -200.37 -47.98 -5.33
N LEU A 443 -199.52 -47.03 -4.87
CA LEU A 443 -199.94 -45.90 -4.02
C LEU A 443 -199.10 -44.62 -4.27
N THR A 444 -199.20 -43.83 -5.34
CA THR A 444 -200.36 -43.44 -6.20
C THR A 444 -201.60 -42.90 -5.47
N ALA A 445 -201.55 -42.73 -4.13
CA ALA A 445 -202.64 -42.18 -3.33
C ALA A 445 -202.27 -40.86 -2.61
N GLU A 446 -201.14 -40.81 -1.89
CA GLU A 446 -200.80 -39.66 -1.02
C GLU A 446 -200.18 -38.45 -1.75
N LYS A 447 -200.11 -38.50 -3.08
CA LYS A 447 -199.60 -37.42 -3.94
C LYS A 447 -200.25 -36.05 -3.65
N GLN A 448 -201.51 -36.03 -3.20
CA GLN A 448 -202.29 -34.80 -3.05
C GLN A 448 -201.95 -33.93 -1.82
N HIS A 449 -201.10 -34.39 -0.88
CA HIS A 449 -200.74 -33.57 0.29
C HIS A 449 -199.33 -32.94 0.22
N GLN A 450 -198.36 -33.58 -0.43
CA GLN A 450 -197.00 -33.05 -0.56
C GLN A 450 -196.86 -31.97 -1.65
N GLU A 451 -197.88 -31.74 -2.48
CA GLU A 451 -197.95 -30.62 -3.44
C GLU A 451 -198.10 -29.23 -2.76
N ALA A 452 -197.92 -29.14 -1.44
CA ALA A 452 -197.57 -27.91 -0.70
C ALA A 452 -196.08 -27.51 -0.81
N VAL A 453 -195.28 -28.26 -1.58
CA VAL A 453 -194.25 -27.75 -2.54
C VAL A 453 -193.41 -26.54 -2.09
N GLN A 454 -192.26 -26.85 -1.48
CA GLN A 454 -190.92 -26.68 -2.09
C GLN A 454 -190.44 -25.29 -2.58
N GLN A 455 -191.24 -24.22 -2.60
CA GLN A 455 -190.80 -22.92 -3.11
C GLN A 455 -189.85 -22.16 -2.15
N GLU A 456 -189.92 -22.38 -0.84
CA GLU A 456 -189.16 -21.57 0.14
C GLU A 456 -187.75 -22.10 0.45
N GLN A 457 -187.51 -23.41 0.33
CA GLN A 457 -186.26 -24.04 0.80
C GLN A 457 -185.15 -24.17 -0.26
N LEU A 458 -185.45 -23.91 -1.54
CA LEU A 458 -184.54 -24.21 -2.67
C LEU A 458 -183.48 -23.14 -2.99
N GLN A 459 -183.39 -22.03 -2.25
CA GLN A 459 -182.52 -20.88 -2.61
C GLN A 459 -181.37 -20.54 -1.62
N LYS A 460 -181.27 -21.17 -0.44
CA LYS A 460 -180.29 -20.76 0.59
C LYS A 460 -179.06 -21.65 0.75
N ALA A 461 -179.14 -22.95 0.47
CA ALA A 461 -178.02 -23.87 0.69
C ALA A 461 -176.81 -23.66 -0.25
N PRO A 462 -176.96 -23.68 -1.61
CA PRO A 462 -175.79 -23.78 -2.50
C PRO A 462 -174.94 -22.50 -2.57
N THR A 463 -175.48 -21.35 -2.16
CA THR A 463 -174.75 -20.07 -2.15
C THR A 463 -173.79 -19.93 -0.97
N GLU A 464 -174.08 -20.57 0.17
CA GLU A 464 -173.18 -20.53 1.33
C GLU A 464 -171.98 -21.47 1.19
N GLU A 465 -172.16 -22.60 0.49
CA GLU A 465 -171.09 -23.58 0.24
C GLU A 465 -170.08 -23.02 -0.76
N LEU A 466 -170.54 -22.47 -1.90
CA LEU A 466 -169.68 -21.75 -2.85
C LEU A 466 -168.93 -20.57 -2.23
N HIS A 467 -169.51 -19.89 -1.22
CA HIS A 467 -168.82 -18.82 -0.51
C HIS A 467 -167.69 -19.34 0.40
N LYS A 468 -167.89 -20.50 1.07
CA LYS A 468 -166.85 -21.13 1.90
C LYS A 468 -165.69 -21.61 1.02
N GLU A 469 -166.00 -22.30 -0.08
CA GLU A 469 -165.00 -22.78 -1.05
C GLU A 469 -164.18 -21.62 -1.65
N ASN A 470 -164.82 -20.48 -1.99
CA ASN A 470 -164.10 -19.29 -2.46
C ASN A 470 -163.17 -18.68 -1.39
N GLU A 471 -163.56 -18.67 -0.11
CA GLU A 471 -162.69 -18.20 0.98
C GLU A 471 -161.55 -19.19 1.30
N GLU A 472 -161.76 -20.49 1.09
CA GLU A 472 -160.73 -21.52 1.22
C GLU A 472 -159.72 -21.47 0.05
N LEU A 473 -160.19 -21.30 -1.18
CA LEU A 473 -159.33 -21.06 -2.35
C LEU A 473 -158.52 -19.77 -2.22
N LYS A 474 -159.10 -18.68 -1.68
CA LYS A 474 -158.35 -17.45 -1.35
C LYS A 474 -157.25 -17.71 -0.33
N LYS A 475 -157.53 -18.45 0.75
CA LYS A 475 -156.51 -18.80 1.77
C LYS A 475 -155.41 -19.65 1.17
N ALA A 476 -155.74 -20.66 0.37
CA ALA A 476 -154.76 -21.50 -0.33
C ALA A 476 -153.91 -20.69 -1.32
N LEU A 477 -154.50 -19.74 -2.04
CA LEU A 477 -153.78 -18.84 -2.96
C LEU A 477 -152.84 -17.88 -2.20
N VAL A 478 -153.30 -17.28 -1.11
CA VAL A 478 -152.48 -16.41 -0.25
C VAL A 478 -151.34 -17.21 0.40
N GLN A 479 -151.60 -18.42 0.86
CA GLN A 479 -150.57 -19.33 1.40
C GLN A 479 -149.54 -19.67 0.32
N LYS A 480 -149.95 -20.14 -0.86
CA LYS A 480 -149.04 -20.48 -1.96
C LYS A 480 -148.28 -19.27 -2.50
N HIS A 481 -148.86 -18.06 -2.43
CA HIS A 481 -148.14 -16.83 -2.72
C HIS A 481 -147.09 -16.50 -1.64
N GLY A 482 -147.42 -16.68 -0.36
CA GLY A 482 -146.48 -16.55 0.75
C GLY A 482 -145.30 -17.51 0.63
N GLU A 483 -145.57 -18.81 0.49
CA GLU A 483 -144.55 -19.84 0.23
C GLU A 483 -143.69 -19.50 -1.00
N SER A 484 -144.29 -19.02 -2.09
CA SER A 484 -143.54 -18.60 -3.28
C SER A 484 -142.64 -17.39 -3.02
N VAL A 485 -143.07 -16.42 -2.21
CA VAL A 485 -142.25 -15.25 -1.81
C VAL A 485 -141.13 -15.67 -0.87
N GLU A 486 -141.37 -16.64 0.01
CA GLU A 486 -140.34 -17.25 0.86
C GLU A 486 -139.29 -17.97 0.00
N TYR A 487 -139.70 -18.75 -1.01
CA TYR A 487 -138.74 -19.35 -1.96
C TYR A 487 -137.96 -18.31 -2.77
N TYR A 488 -138.59 -17.23 -3.25
CA TYR A 488 -137.86 -16.17 -3.97
C TYR A 488 -136.88 -15.41 -3.07
N THR A 489 -137.24 -15.09 -1.83
CA THR A 489 -136.33 -14.40 -0.88
C THR A 489 -135.20 -15.31 -0.40
N GLN A 490 -135.44 -16.62 -0.24
CA GLN A 490 -134.37 -17.61 -0.02
C GLN A 490 -133.43 -17.73 -1.23
N LEU A 491 -133.96 -17.74 -2.45
CA LEU A 491 -133.15 -17.79 -3.69
C LEU A 491 -132.32 -16.52 -3.88
N GLU A 492 -132.89 -15.34 -3.59
CA GLU A 492 -132.18 -14.05 -3.62
C GLU A 492 -131.07 -13.99 -2.56
N ALA A 493 -131.34 -14.47 -1.34
CA ALA A 493 -130.33 -14.61 -0.29
C ALA A 493 -129.21 -15.60 -0.68
N PHE A 494 -129.54 -16.69 -1.38
CA PHE A 494 -128.56 -17.64 -1.88
C PHE A 494 -127.71 -17.05 -3.01
N ALA A 495 -128.33 -16.31 -3.95
CA ALA A 495 -127.63 -15.60 -5.02
C ALA A 495 -126.68 -14.52 -4.46
N ALA A 496 -127.12 -13.74 -3.46
CA ALA A 496 -126.27 -12.80 -2.74
C ALA A 496 -125.08 -13.49 -2.05
N LYS A 497 -125.29 -14.68 -1.47
CA LYS A 497 -124.23 -15.49 -0.86
C LYS A 497 -123.25 -16.05 -1.89
N CYS A 498 -123.71 -16.46 -3.08
CA CYS A 498 -122.85 -16.83 -4.20
C CYS A 498 -121.99 -15.65 -4.65
N ALA A 499 -122.59 -14.48 -4.89
CA ALA A 499 -121.86 -13.26 -5.28
C ALA A 499 -120.84 -12.82 -4.21
N GLN A 500 -121.14 -12.99 -2.91
CA GLN A 500 -120.17 -12.76 -1.84
C GLN A 500 -118.99 -13.74 -1.93
N LEU A 501 -119.25 -15.04 -2.11
CA LEU A 501 -118.20 -16.06 -2.20
C LEU A 501 -117.32 -15.88 -3.46
N GLU A 502 -117.90 -15.44 -4.57
CA GLU A 502 -117.16 -15.06 -5.79
C GLU A 502 -116.28 -13.83 -5.54
N ALA A 503 -116.80 -12.79 -4.89
CA ALA A 503 -116.02 -11.61 -4.52
C ALA A 503 -114.89 -11.93 -3.51
N GLU A 504 -115.12 -12.85 -2.57
CA GLU A 504 -114.08 -13.37 -1.68
C GLU A 504 -113.02 -14.19 -2.44
N ALA A 505 -113.42 -15.00 -3.43
CA ALA A 505 -112.49 -15.76 -4.28
C ALA A 505 -111.65 -14.84 -5.18
N GLU A 506 -112.26 -13.79 -5.76
CA GLU A 506 -111.53 -12.72 -6.45
C GLU A 506 -110.54 -12.01 -5.52
N GLN A 507 -110.94 -11.69 -4.28
CA GLN A 507 -110.03 -11.02 -3.35
C GLN A 507 -108.87 -11.94 -2.93
N ARG A 508 -109.11 -13.25 -2.77
CA ARG A 508 -108.06 -14.24 -2.46
C ARG A 508 -107.11 -14.43 -3.64
N THR A 509 -107.60 -14.51 -4.87
CA THR A 509 -106.75 -14.64 -6.08
C THR A 509 -105.93 -13.38 -6.35
N LYS A 510 -106.49 -12.18 -6.14
CA LYS A 510 -105.74 -10.91 -6.19
C LYS A 510 -104.60 -10.89 -5.14
N LYS A 511 -104.88 -11.26 -3.89
CA LYS A 511 -103.86 -11.39 -2.82
C LYS A 511 -102.79 -12.44 -3.12
N LEU A 512 -103.14 -13.57 -3.73
CA LEU A 512 -102.16 -14.57 -4.17
C LEU A 512 -101.24 -14.01 -5.27
N ALA A 513 -101.78 -13.30 -6.26
CA ALA A 513 -100.97 -12.66 -7.30
C ALA A 513 -100.05 -11.54 -6.74
N GLU A 514 -100.48 -10.80 -5.72
CA GLU A 514 -99.64 -9.85 -4.98
C GLU A 514 -98.49 -10.55 -4.24
N VAL A 515 -98.77 -11.67 -3.55
CA VAL A 515 -97.75 -12.46 -2.85
C VAL A 515 -96.77 -13.11 -3.82
N ASP A 516 -97.23 -13.68 -4.93
CA ASP A 516 -96.36 -14.22 -6.00
C ASP A 516 -95.47 -13.14 -6.60
N GLY A 517 -95.99 -11.92 -6.76
CA GLY A 517 -95.23 -10.75 -7.23
C GLY A 517 -94.13 -10.33 -6.25
N LEU A 518 -94.46 -10.28 -4.95
CA LEU A 518 -93.48 -9.99 -3.90
C LEU A 518 -92.41 -11.08 -3.80
N TYR A 519 -92.81 -12.36 -3.82
CA TYR A 519 -91.87 -13.49 -3.74
C TYR A 519 -90.90 -13.51 -4.92
N ARG A 520 -91.38 -13.20 -6.14
CA ARG A 520 -90.49 -13.02 -7.32
C ARG A 520 -89.55 -11.83 -7.14
N SER A 521 -90.05 -10.69 -6.67
CA SER A 521 -89.20 -9.51 -6.43
C SER A 521 -88.15 -9.73 -5.34
N GLU A 522 -88.44 -10.55 -4.32
CA GLU A 522 -87.50 -10.92 -3.27
C GLU A 522 -86.51 -11.98 -3.75
N SER A 523 -86.95 -12.94 -4.56
CA SER A 523 -86.08 -13.92 -5.25
C SER A 523 -85.08 -13.22 -6.18
N ASP A 524 -85.55 -12.31 -7.05
CA ASP A 524 -84.72 -11.46 -7.92
C ASP A 524 -83.70 -10.62 -7.12
N ALA A 525 -84.11 -10.09 -5.96
CA ALA A 525 -83.24 -9.29 -5.09
C ALA A 525 -82.22 -10.16 -4.34
N SER A 526 -82.58 -11.38 -3.97
CA SER A 526 -81.69 -12.37 -3.37
C SER A 526 -80.65 -12.87 -4.38
N GLU A 527 -81.07 -13.17 -5.61
CA GLU A 527 -80.16 -13.61 -6.67
C GLU A 527 -79.15 -12.52 -7.05
N LYS A 528 -79.58 -11.25 -7.15
CA LYS A 528 -78.68 -10.09 -7.34
C LYS A 528 -77.64 -10.00 -6.23
N LYS A 529 -78.05 -10.12 -4.96
CA LYS A 529 -77.13 -10.14 -3.80
C LYS A 529 -76.17 -11.33 -3.84
N SER A 530 -76.61 -12.50 -4.29
CA SER A 530 -75.71 -13.65 -4.46
C SER A 530 -74.66 -13.37 -5.53
N ARG A 531 -75.06 -12.91 -6.71
CA ARG A 531 -74.13 -12.54 -7.80
C ARG A 531 -73.15 -11.44 -7.39
N GLU A 532 -73.61 -10.46 -6.61
CA GLU A 532 -72.75 -9.41 -6.04
C GLU A 532 -71.77 -9.96 -4.99
N LEU A 533 -72.22 -10.85 -4.09
CA LEU A 533 -71.36 -11.54 -3.13
C LEU A 533 -70.32 -12.42 -3.82
N ASP A 534 -70.70 -13.16 -4.86
CA ASP A 534 -69.78 -14.03 -5.59
C ASP A 534 -68.76 -13.22 -6.41
N ARG A 535 -69.18 -12.10 -7.00
CA ARG A 535 -68.26 -11.10 -7.59
C ARG A 535 -67.31 -10.51 -6.54
N LEU A 536 -67.78 -10.19 -5.34
CA LEU A 536 -66.93 -9.68 -4.26
C LEU A 536 -65.92 -10.71 -3.77
N LYS A 537 -66.33 -11.98 -3.62
CA LYS A 537 -65.41 -13.10 -3.28
C LYS A 537 -64.34 -13.27 -4.35
N GLN A 538 -64.72 -13.28 -5.63
CA GLN A 538 -63.78 -13.38 -6.75
C GLN A 538 -62.82 -12.18 -6.79
N HIS A 539 -63.31 -10.96 -6.57
CA HIS A 539 -62.45 -9.79 -6.54
C HIS A 539 -61.50 -9.79 -5.35
N LEU A 540 -61.97 -10.17 -4.16
CA LEU A 540 -61.13 -10.28 -2.96
C LEU A 540 -60.05 -11.36 -3.15
N MET A 541 -60.43 -12.53 -3.66
CA MET A 541 -59.51 -13.62 -4.02
C MET A 541 -58.44 -13.14 -5.01
N LEU A 542 -58.83 -12.41 -6.07
CA LEU A 542 -57.86 -11.83 -7.02
C LEU A 542 -56.95 -10.78 -6.39
N VAL A 543 -57.41 -10.00 -5.39
CA VAL A 543 -56.58 -9.04 -4.64
C VAL A 543 -55.63 -9.75 -3.68
N GLU A 544 -56.06 -10.84 -3.05
CA GLU A 544 -55.23 -11.68 -2.18
C GLU A 544 -54.17 -12.44 -3.00
N GLU A 545 -54.54 -13.01 -4.16
CA GLU A 545 -53.63 -13.67 -5.10
C GLU A 545 -52.61 -12.69 -5.72
N THR A 546 -53.04 -11.49 -6.11
CA THR A 546 -52.12 -10.48 -6.67
C THR A 546 -51.20 -9.91 -5.59
N SER A 547 -51.71 -9.62 -4.39
CA SER A 547 -50.90 -9.14 -3.26
C SER A 547 -49.89 -10.18 -2.76
N THR A 548 -50.28 -11.45 -2.61
CA THR A 548 -49.36 -12.52 -2.23
C THR A 548 -48.31 -12.80 -3.31
N ARG A 549 -48.69 -12.73 -4.59
CA ARG A 549 -47.74 -12.79 -5.71
C ARG A 549 -46.74 -11.63 -5.66
N GLU A 550 -47.22 -10.39 -5.52
CA GLU A 550 -46.36 -9.20 -5.49
C GLU A 550 -45.38 -9.24 -4.30
N ALA A 551 -45.83 -9.72 -3.14
CA ALA A 551 -44.97 -9.94 -1.97
C ALA A 551 -43.85 -10.97 -2.24
N VAL A 552 -44.17 -12.11 -2.86
CA VAL A 552 -43.17 -13.13 -3.23
C VAL A 552 -42.20 -12.62 -4.30
N GLU A 553 -42.67 -11.86 -5.29
CA GLU A 553 -41.79 -11.23 -6.27
C GLU A 553 -40.93 -10.11 -5.66
N ALA A 554 -41.41 -9.41 -4.62
CA ALA A 554 -40.63 -8.44 -3.86
C ALA A 554 -39.55 -9.11 -3.01
N GLU A 555 -39.87 -10.22 -2.34
CA GLU A 555 -38.91 -11.05 -1.60
C GLU A 555 -37.80 -11.58 -2.53
N GLN A 556 -38.16 -12.06 -3.73
CA GLN A 556 -37.19 -12.51 -4.74
C GLN A 556 -36.26 -11.37 -5.21
N ARG A 557 -36.80 -10.16 -5.45
CA ARG A 557 -35.97 -8.99 -5.77
C ARG A 557 -35.06 -8.60 -4.60
N GLU A 558 -35.53 -8.76 -3.36
CA GLU A 558 -34.71 -8.49 -2.18
C GLU A 558 -33.58 -9.52 -2.00
N THR A 559 -33.84 -10.82 -2.22
CA THR A 559 -32.79 -11.84 -2.13
C THR A 559 -31.76 -11.69 -3.24
N GLU A 560 -32.17 -11.42 -4.49
CA GLU A 560 -31.25 -11.10 -5.60
C GLU A 560 -30.37 -9.87 -5.28
N LEU A 561 -30.95 -8.82 -4.68
CA LEU A 561 -30.20 -7.63 -4.26
C LEU A 561 -29.26 -7.92 -3.08
N ARG A 562 -29.68 -8.71 -2.08
CA ARG A 562 -28.83 -9.12 -0.95
C ARG A 562 -27.66 -9.99 -1.39
N GLU A 563 -27.89 -10.95 -2.30
CA GLU A 563 -26.82 -11.75 -2.92
C GLU A 563 -25.86 -10.86 -3.70
N ARG A 564 -26.36 -9.92 -4.51
CA ARG A 564 -25.53 -9.02 -5.31
C ARG A 564 -24.75 -8.00 -4.47
N VAL A 565 -25.28 -7.54 -3.34
CA VAL A 565 -24.52 -6.77 -2.34
C VAL A 565 -23.38 -7.62 -1.78
N LYS A 566 -23.66 -8.87 -1.39
CA LYS A 566 -22.64 -9.79 -0.87
C LYS A 566 -21.55 -10.12 -1.91
N GLU A 567 -21.90 -10.26 -3.19
CA GLU A 567 -20.93 -10.37 -4.30
C GLU A 567 -20.03 -9.13 -4.42
N LEU A 568 -20.61 -7.93 -4.29
CA LEU A 568 -19.86 -6.68 -4.34
C LEU A 568 -19.00 -6.45 -3.09
N GLU A 569 -19.44 -6.91 -1.93
CA GLU A 569 -18.66 -6.88 -0.68
C GLU A 569 -17.45 -7.83 -0.75
N THR A 570 -17.60 -9.05 -1.27
CA THR A 570 -16.46 -9.99 -1.41
C THR A 570 -15.50 -9.58 -2.54
N LEU A 571 -16.01 -9.04 -3.64
CA LEU A 571 -15.17 -8.44 -4.69
C LEU A 571 -14.44 -7.19 -4.17
N GLY A 572 -15.12 -6.39 -3.35
CA GLY A 572 -14.54 -5.22 -2.68
C GLY A 572 -13.44 -5.61 -1.70
N SER A 573 -13.66 -6.62 -0.85
CA SER A 573 -12.64 -7.10 0.09
C SER A 573 -11.41 -7.66 -0.64
N ALA A 574 -11.61 -8.47 -1.69
CA ALA A 574 -10.52 -8.98 -2.52
C ALA A 574 -9.73 -7.84 -3.19
N ALA A 575 -10.40 -6.82 -3.73
CA ALA A 575 -9.72 -5.66 -4.31
C ALA A 575 -8.95 -4.83 -3.25
N THR A 576 -9.44 -4.74 -2.00
CA THR A 576 -8.67 -4.13 -0.91
C THR A 576 -7.48 -4.99 -0.47
N GLU A 577 -7.59 -6.32 -0.53
CA GLU A 577 -6.52 -7.26 -0.24
C GLU A 577 -5.41 -7.15 -1.31
N ASP A 578 -5.74 -7.29 -2.60
CA ASP A 578 -4.85 -7.09 -3.76
C ASP A 578 -4.08 -5.75 -3.70
N THR A 579 -4.77 -4.66 -3.35
CA THR A 579 -4.14 -3.34 -3.23
C THR A 579 -3.27 -3.23 -1.98
N SER A 580 -3.62 -3.89 -0.88
CA SER A 580 -2.78 -3.95 0.32
C SER A 580 -1.49 -4.76 0.09
N GLU A 581 -1.56 -5.91 -0.58
CA GLU A 581 -0.38 -6.70 -1.01
C GLU A 581 0.50 -5.89 -1.95
N THR A 582 -0.11 -5.22 -2.94
CA THR A 582 0.60 -4.36 -3.89
C THR A 582 1.32 -3.19 -3.18
N ILE A 583 0.66 -2.55 -2.21
CA ILE A 583 1.27 -1.50 -1.38
C ILE A 583 2.43 -2.07 -0.54
N HIS A 584 2.25 -3.23 0.08
CA HIS A 584 3.30 -3.89 0.87
C HIS A 584 4.52 -4.27 0.01
N MET A 585 4.30 -4.84 -1.17
CA MET A 585 5.35 -5.11 -2.15
C MET A 585 6.12 -3.84 -2.52
N TYR A 586 5.43 -2.71 -2.75
CA TYR A 586 6.09 -1.43 -3.01
C TYR A 586 6.85 -0.89 -1.79
N GLN A 587 6.36 -1.08 -0.56
CA GLN A 587 7.10 -0.72 0.66
C GLN A 587 8.41 -1.51 0.79
N VAL A 588 8.36 -2.84 0.68
CA VAL A 588 9.54 -3.72 0.69
C VAL A 588 10.51 -3.36 -0.46
N ARG A 589 9.98 -2.98 -1.63
CA ARG A 589 10.82 -2.50 -2.74
C ARG A 589 11.47 -1.14 -2.45
N ILE A 590 10.77 -0.23 -1.80
CA ILE A 590 11.34 1.07 -1.36
C ILE A 590 12.43 0.85 -0.30
N GLU A 591 12.24 -0.09 0.63
CA GLU A 591 13.21 -0.40 1.69
C GLU A 591 14.48 -1.06 1.15
N THR A 592 14.35 -2.08 0.30
CA THR A 592 15.50 -2.68 -0.38
C THR A 592 16.24 -1.70 -1.30
N LEU A 593 15.55 -0.71 -1.88
CA LEU A 593 16.21 0.38 -2.62
C LEU A 593 16.90 1.40 -1.69
N LYS A 594 16.32 1.73 -0.53
CA LYS A 594 16.99 2.55 0.50
C LYS A 594 18.26 1.87 1.00
N GLU A 595 18.23 0.58 1.31
CA GLU A 595 19.40 -0.15 1.81
C GLU A 595 20.53 -0.26 0.76
N ARG A 596 20.19 -0.37 -0.53
CA ARG A 596 21.15 -0.25 -1.64
C ARG A 596 21.72 1.16 -1.80
N LEU A 597 20.94 2.21 -1.53
CA LEU A 597 21.43 3.59 -1.50
C LEU A 597 22.37 3.84 -0.30
N ASP A 598 21.99 3.36 0.88
CA ASP A 598 22.76 3.46 2.13
C ASP A 598 24.12 2.76 2.01
N SER A 599 24.14 1.56 1.44
CA SER A 599 25.39 0.84 1.18
C SER A 599 26.26 1.55 0.14
N ALA A 600 25.67 2.06 -0.95
CA ALA A 600 26.40 2.88 -1.93
C ALA A 600 27.02 4.15 -1.30
N GLN A 601 26.28 4.89 -0.46
CA GLN A 601 26.80 6.05 0.27
C GLN A 601 27.92 5.68 1.25
N ARG A 602 27.82 4.54 1.94
CA ARG A 602 28.89 4.03 2.80
C ARG A 602 30.16 3.69 2.00
N TYR A 603 30.02 3.13 0.79
CA TYR A 603 31.15 2.91 -0.11
C TYR A 603 31.76 4.22 -0.63
N GLU A 604 30.95 5.21 -1.00
CA GLU A 604 31.43 6.54 -1.41
C GLU A 604 32.24 7.20 -0.28
N ALA A 605 31.68 7.26 0.94
CA ALA A 605 32.34 7.84 2.10
C ALA A 605 33.66 7.12 2.46
N HIS A 606 33.68 5.79 2.35
CA HIS A 606 34.89 4.98 2.54
C HIS A 606 35.95 5.26 1.46
N TRP A 607 35.58 5.32 0.18
CA TRP A 607 36.53 5.64 -0.90
C TRP A 607 37.04 7.07 -0.84
N LYS A 608 36.18 8.03 -0.48
CA LYS A 608 36.58 9.42 -0.23
C LYS A 608 37.56 9.52 0.94
N SER A 609 37.30 8.83 2.04
CA SER A 609 38.22 8.76 3.19
C SER A 609 39.58 8.16 2.82
N LYS A 610 39.60 7.09 1.99
CA LYS A 610 40.84 6.53 1.43
C LYS A 610 41.58 7.52 0.53
N PHE A 611 40.86 8.22 -0.37
CA PHE A 611 41.45 9.23 -1.25
C PHE A 611 42.06 10.39 -0.46
N GLU A 612 41.36 10.89 0.56
CA GLU A 612 41.88 11.94 1.45
C GLU A 612 43.09 11.47 2.29
N ALA A 613 43.19 10.18 2.61
CA ALA A 613 44.34 9.61 3.29
C ALA A 613 45.56 9.47 2.37
N GLU A 614 45.37 8.94 1.15
CA GLU A 614 46.41 8.87 0.12
C GLU A 614 46.89 10.27 -0.31
N GLN A 615 45.99 11.24 -0.44
CA GLN A 615 46.36 12.63 -0.70
C GLN A 615 47.27 13.17 0.40
N LYS A 616 46.94 12.96 1.68
CA LYS A 616 47.78 13.40 2.82
C LYS A 616 49.12 12.66 2.87
N ALA A 617 49.18 11.38 2.52
CA ALA A 617 50.43 10.63 2.41
C ALA A 617 51.32 11.15 1.24
N ARG A 618 50.69 11.54 0.12
CA ARG A 618 51.37 12.19 -1.01
C ARG A 618 51.87 13.59 -0.67
N GLU A 619 51.10 14.37 0.07
CA GLU A 619 51.50 15.69 0.58
C GLU A 619 52.69 15.55 1.53
N GLN A 620 52.64 14.63 2.51
CA GLN A 620 53.75 14.35 3.43
C GLN A 620 55.03 13.85 2.73
N THR A 621 54.90 13.01 1.70
CA THR A 621 56.07 12.56 0.92
C THR A 621 56.63 13.67 0.02
N GLN A 622 55.79 14.59 -0.46
CA GLN A 622 56.24 15.80 -1.16
C GLN A 622 56.92 16.81 -0.22
N GLU A 623 56.44 16.97 1.01
CA GLU A 623 57.10 17.75 2.07
C GLU A 623 58.45 17.13 2.46
N ALA A 624 58.52 15.81 2.62
CA ALA A 624 59.76 15.10 2.90
C ALA A 624 60.78 15.23 1.74
N LEU A 625 60.33 15.11 0.48
CA LEU A 625 61.18 15.29 -0.70
C LEU A 625 61.69 16.74 -0.83
N THR A 626 60.83 17.74 -0.61
CA THR A 626 61.24 19.16 -0.67
C THR A 626 62.18 19.53 0.48
N SER A 627 61.96 18.98 1.67
CA SER A 627 62.87 19.08 2.82
C SER A 627 64.25 18.46 2.52
N LEU A 628 64.30 17.23 2.00
CA LEU A 628 65.54 16.57 1.57
C LEU A 628 66.26 17.34 0.45
N GLN A 629 65.52 17.90 -0.52
CA GLN A 629 66.09 18.81 -1.53
C GLN A 629 66.58 20.14 -0.94
N GLY A 630 66.08 20.55 0.23
CA GLY A 630 66.64 21.65 1.01
C GLY A 630 68.00 21.26 1.60
N VAL A 631 68.04 20.16 2.36
CA VAL A 631 69.27 19.64 2.99
C VAL A 631 70.36 19.33 1.96
N VAL A 632 70.01 18.77 0.80
CA VAL A 632 70.99 18.51 -0.28
C VAL A 632 71.56 19.83 -0.86
N ARG A 633 70.77 20.90 -0.96
CA ARG A 633 71.29 22.23 -1.37
C ARG A 633 72.17 22.84 -0.29
N GLU A 634 71.77 22.73 0.98
CA GLU A 634 72.56 23.23 2.12
C GLU A 634 73.92 22.52 2.19
N LEU A 635 73.93 21.18 2.14
CA LEU A 635 75.17 20.38 2.05
C LEU A 635 76.02 20.71 0.81
N SER A 636 75.39 21.02 -0.34
CA SER A 636 76.13 21.45 -1.54
C SER A 636 76.79 22.81 -1.32
N MET A 637 76.07 23.78 -0.75
CA MET A 637 76.60 25.10 -0.42
C MET A 637 77.68 25.05 0.68
N ASP A 638 77.54 24.18 1.67
CA ASP A 638 78.56 23.94 2.69
C ASP A 638 79.79 23.24 2.14
N HIS A 639 79.63 22.29 1.21
CA HIS A 639 80.77 21.72 0.50
C HIS A 639 81.47 22.74 -0.41
N GLU A 640 80.74 23.62 -1.09
CA GLU A 640 81.32 24.76 -1.83
C GLU A 640 82.10 25.70 -0.90
N ARG A 641 81.54 26.02 0.28
CA ARG A 641 82.22 26.84 1.32
C ARG A 641 83.48 26.15 1.86
N GLU A 642 83.41 24.86 2.20
CA GLU A 642 84.54 24.07 2.72
C GLU A 642 85.63 23.89 1.67
N SER A 643 85.24 23.65 0.41
CA SER A 643 86.16 23.57 -0.74
C SER A 643 86.85 24.93 -0.99
N ALA A 644 86.11 26.03 -0.96
CA ALA A 644 86.68 27.38 -1.07
C ALA A 644 87.62 27.71 0.10
N ALA A 645 87.26 27.37 1.33
CA ALA A 645 88.11 27.56 2.51
C ALA A 645 89.38 26.67 2.46
N SER A 646 89.25 25.43 1.98
CA SER A 646 90.38 24.52 1.76
C SER A 646 91.29 25.00 0.64
N SER A 647 90.73 25.56 -0.44
CA SER A 647 91.49 26.20 -1.52
C SER A 647 92.22 27.45 -1.03
N HIS A 648 91.59 28.29 -0.19
CA HIS A 648 92.24 29.43 0.45
C HIS A 648 93.42 28.97 1.31
N ARG A 649 93.20 27.97 2.16
CA ARG A 649 94.25 27.39 3.02
C ARG A 649 95.40 26.77 2.22
N ASN A 650 95.12 26.14 1.08
CA ASN A 650 96.16 25.63 0.19
C ASN A 650 96.94 26.77 -0.50
N LEU A 651 96.31 27.89 -0.83
CA LEU A 651 97.02 29.09 -1.33
C LEU A 651 97.87 29.76 -0.24
N GLU A 652 97.38 29.83 1.00
CA GLU A 652 98.15 30.28 2.16
C GLU A 652 99.39 29.39 2.40
N LEU A 653 99.20 28.07 2.39
CA LEU A 653 100.29 27.10 2.52
C LEU A 653 101.26 27.13 1.34
N GLN A 654 100.77 27.38 0.11
CA GLN A 654 101.65 27.56 -1.04
C GLN A 654 102.48 28.83 -0.91
N ALA A 655 101.90 29.95 -0.49
CA ALA A 655 102.64 31.18 -0.22
C ALA A 655 103.65 31.01 0.93
N GLU A 656 103.32 30.24 1.97
CA GLU A 656 104.27 29.87 3.03
C GLU A 656 105.43 29.00 2.48
N ILE A 657 105.13 28.02 1.61
CA ILE A 657 106.16 27.21 0.92
C ILE A 657 107.04 28.07 0.00
N GLU A 658 106.45 29.04 -0.71
CA GLU A 658 107.17 29.96 -1.60
C GLU A 658 108.11 30.87 -0.78
N THR A 659 107.65 31.48 0.32
CA THR A 659 108.52 32.28 1.22
C THR A 659 109.59 31.43 1.92
N ILE A 660 109.31 30.16 2.26
CA ILE A 660 110.33 29.21 2.72
C ILE A 660 111.34 28.90 1.60
N GLY A 661 110.91 28.88 0.34
CA GLY A 661 111.77 28.75 -0.85
C GLY A 661 112.68 29.97 -1.03
N GLU A 662 112.14 31.18 -0.91
CA GLU A 662 112.90 32.43 -0.93
C GLU A 662 113.94 32.46 0.19
N LEU A 663 113.54 32.17 1.44
CA LEU A 663 114.45 32.10 2.59
C LEU A 663 115.56 31.04 2.41
N ARG A 664 115.27 29.93 1.73
CA ARG A 664 116.30 28.93 1.35
C ARG A 664 117.26 29.47 0.30
N ALA A 665 116.77 30.16 -0.73
CA ALA A 665 117.62 30.79 -1.74
C ALA A 665 118.49 31.92 -1.16
N GLU A 666 117.96 32.70 -0.20
CA GLU A 666 118.73 33.66 0.58
C GLU A 666 119.79 32.98 1.45
N LEU A 667 119.44 31.87 2.11
CA LEU A 667 120.39 31.09 2.92
C LEU A 667 121.51 30.47 2.06
N GLU A 668 121.20 29.93 0.88
CA GLU A 668 122.19 29.45 -0.08
C GLU A 668 123.07 30.59 -0.60
N ARG A 669 122.50 31.75 -0.92
CA ARG A 669 123.24 32.96 -1.31
C ARG A 669 124.17 33.45 -0.19
N HIS A 670 123.72 33.42 1.06
CA HIS A 670 124.55 33.71 2.23
C HIS A 670 125.64 32.66 2.45
N SER A 671 125.36 31.37 2.19
CA SER A 671 126.33 30.29 2.25
C SER A 671 127.43 30.46 1.20
N LEU A 672 127.08 30.76 -0.06
CA LEU A 672 128.04 31.06 -1.14
C LEU A 672 128.84 32.33 -0.87
N SER A 673 128.20 33.39 -0.35
CA SER A 673 128.88 34.62 0.04
C SER A 673 129.83 34.40 1.24
N ARG A 674 129.50 33.48 2.15
CA ARG A 674 130.38 33.05 3.24
C ARG A 674 131.55 32.25 2.69
N GLN A 675 131.31 31.28 1.81
CA GLN A 675 132.36 30.46 1.22
C GLN A 675 133.36 31.33 0.44
N SER A 676 132.89 32.29 -0.36
CA SER A 676 133.79 33.25 -1.04
C SER A 676 134.61 34.10 -0.08
N ALA A 677 134.11 34.40 1.12
CA ALA A 677 134.86 35.10 2.15
C ALA A 677 135.85 34.18 2.89
N GLU A 678 135.51 32.91 3.08
CA GLU A 678 136.41 31.87 3.61
C GLU A 678 137.55 31.58 2.63
N ASP A 679 137.28 31.48 1.32
CA ASP A 679 138.27 31.37 0.24
C ASP A 679 139.21 32.59 0.21
N ASP A 680 138.69 33.82 0.37
CA ASP A 680 139.52 35.03 0.41
C ASP A 680 140.31 35.15 1.73
N VAL A 681 139.81 34.62 2.85
CA VAL A 681 140.58 34.47 4.09
C VAL A 681 141.69 33.42 3.91
N GLU A 682 141.45 32.30 3.23
CA GLU A 682 142.48 31.32 2.92
C GLU A 682 143.54 31.88 1.96
N ARG A 683 143.14 32.65 0.94
CA ARG A 683 144.08 33.40 0.08
C ARG A 683 144.92 34.40 0.87
N GLN A 684 144.31 35.14 1.80
CA GLN A 684 145.05 36.05 2.68
C GLN A 684 146.00 35.29 3.61
N LYS A 685 145.59 34.13 4.14
CA LYS A 685 146.45 33.23 4.94
C LYS A 685 147.62 32.70 4.12
N LEU A 686 147.41 32.27 2.86
CA LEU A 686 148.48 31.86 1.95
C LEU A 686 149.42 33.02 1.58
N GLN A 687 148.91 34.25 1.45
CA GLN A 687 149.76 35.44 1.29
C GLN A 687 150.54 35.78 2.57
N LEU A 688 149.97 35.54 3.75
CA LEU A 688 150.67 35.70 5.03
C LEU A 688 151.76 34.63 5.20
N GLU A 689 151.48 33.36 4.87
CA GLU A 689 152.47 32.27 4.84
C GLU A 689 153.57 32.53 3.80
N GLY A 690 153.24 33.09 2.63
CA GLY A 690 154.21 33.53 1.63
C GLY A 690 155.10 34.67 2.12
N LYS A 691 154.51 35.67 2.80
CA LYS A 691 155.27 36.76 3.45
C LYS A 691 156.11 36.24 4.61
N GLN A 692 155.61 35.27 5.38
CA GLN A 692 156.32 34.65 6.48
C GLN A 692 157.55 33.88 5.96
N LYS A 693 157.44 33.16 4.85
CA LYS A 693 158.59 32.54 4.18
C LYS A 693 159.60 33.56 3.65
N ILE A 694 159.15 34.70 3.11
CA ILE A 694 160.04 35.79 2.71
C ILE A 694 160.75 36.40 3.93
N ILE A 695 160.08 36.49 5.09
CA ILE A 695 160.71 36.91 6.35
C ILE A 695 161.75 35.86 6.79
N GLU A 696 161.41 34.56 6.79
CA GLU A 696 162.33 33.46 7.12
C GLU A 696 163.55 33.43 6.18
N GLU A 697 163.36 33.63 4.87
CA GLU A 697 164.46 33.73 3.88
C GLU A 697 165.34 34.97 4.12
N LEU A 698 164.77 36.11 4.49
CA LEU A 698 165.52 37.32 4.85
C LEU A 698 166.27 37.15 6.18
N GLU A 699 165.68 36.48 7.16
CA GLU A 699 166.32 36.13 8.43
C GLU A 699 167.51 35.16 8.20
N VAL A 700 167.35 34.16 7.33
CA VAL A 700 168.44 33.26 6.92
C VAL A 700 169.54 34.00 6.16
N GLN A 701 169.21 34.93 5.25
CA GLN A 701 170.22 35.76 4.58
C GLN A 701 170.97 36.67 5.56
N ILE A 702 170.28 37.23 6.56
CA ILE A 702 170.88 38.03 7.64
C ILE A 702 171.84 37.19 8.50
N GLU A 703 171.56 35.91 8.71
CA GLU A 703 172.43 35.01 9.47
C GLU A 703 173.61 34.47 8.64
N GLU A 704 173.39 34.10 7.37
CA GLU A 704 174.44 33.62 6.48
C GLU A 704 175.53 34.69 6.25
N ILE A 705 175.14 35.97 6.10
CA ILE A 705 176.05 37.11 5.96
C ILE A 705 177.00 37.27 7.17
N ARG A 706 176.60 36.86 8.38
CA ARG A 706 177.45 36.96 9.60
C ARG A 706 178.61 35.98 9.61
N SER A 707 178.56 34.92 8.81
CA SER A 707 179.31 33.69 9.08
C SER A 707 180.76 33.62 8.58
N THR A 708 181.18 34.47 7.62
CA THR A 708 182.39 34.15 6.81
C THR A 708 183.47 35.23 6.59
N LYS A 709 183.34 36.49 7.06
CA LYS A 709 184.39 37.52 6.80
C LYS A 709 184.75 38.49 7.92
N SER A 710 186.05 38.47 8.25
CA SER A 710 186.88 39.56 8.80
C SER A 710 186.57 40.09 10.21
N SER A 711 187.55 40.77 10.78
CA SER A 711 187.61 41.20 12.18
C SER A 711 187.59 42.72 12.34
N LYS A 712 187.25 43.14 13.57
CA LYS A 712 187.39 44.46 14.21
C LYS A 712 186.21 45.45 14.19
N ASP A 713 185.81 45.75 15.43
CA ASP A 713 185.57 47.08 16.00
C ASP A 713 184.35 47.90 15.48
N THR A 714 183.19 47.71 16.13
CA THR A 714 182.30 48.83 16.52
C THR A 714 181.83 48.65 17.97
N ASP A 715 182.44 49.40 18.87
CA ASP A 715 182.07 49.49 20.28
C ASP A 715 181.12 50.68 20.53
N SER A 716 180.57 50.79 21.74
CA SER A 716 179.84 51.97 22.28
C SER A 716 178.45 52.31 21.71
N TYR A 717 177.46 52.25 22.61
CA TYR A 717 176.42 53.30 22.70
C TYR A 717 176.37 53.83 24.14
N ARG A 718 177.19 54.84 24.45
CA ARG A 718 176.95 55.75 25.58
C ARG A 718 176.38 57.06 25.05
N ILE A 719 175.20 57.44 25.56
CA ILE A 719 174.59 58.72 25.24
C ILE A 719 175.44 59.84 25.83
N ASP A 720 175.79 60.83 25.02
CA ASP A 720 176.66 61.94 25.40
C ASP A 720 175.89 63.03 26.19
N ASP A 721 176.45 63.51 27.30
CA ASP A 721 175.83 64.52 28.19
C ASP A 721 175.56 65.83 27.43
N GLY A 722 176.38 66.16 26.42
CA GLY A 722 176.12 67.28 25.52
C GLY A 722 174.80 67.15 24.76
N THR A 723 174.45 65.95 24.31
CA THR A 723 173.21 65.69 23.56
C THR A 723 171.99 65.75 24.48
N LEU A 724 172.10 65.20 25.70
CA LEU A 724 171.03 65.25 26.69
C LEU A 724 170.76 66.71 27.15
N ARG A 725 171.81 67.49 27.40
CA ARG A 725 171.69 68.94 27.68
C ARG A 725 171.02 69.70 26.55
N GLN A 726 171.37 69.41 25.29
CA GLN A 726 170.78 70.10 24.14
C GLN A 726 169.27 69.82 24.03
N LEU A 727 168.83 68.58 24.32
CA LEU A 727 167.40 68.22 24.37
C LEU A 727 166.66 68.94 25.50
N PHE A 728 167.23 68.99 26.72
CA PHE A 728 166.64 69.78 27.82
C PHE A 728 166.61 71.28 27.52
N LEU A 729 167.66 71.85 26.92
CA LEU A 729 167.70 73.26 26.54
C LEU A 729 166.64 73.59 25.48
N ASN A 730 166.48 72.72 24.48
CA ASN A 730 165.45 72.83 23.45
C ASN A 730 164.03 72.73 24.06
N TYR A 731 163.80 71.86 25.05
CA TYR A 731 162.52 71.77 25.75
C TYR A 731 162.14 73.09 26.45
N PHE A 732 163.09 73.77 27.09
CA PHE A 732 162.83 75.05 27.76
C PHE A 732 162.76 76.26 26.81
N THR A 733 163.42 76.21 25.64
CA THR A 733 163.47 77.32 24.67
C THR A 733 162.45 77.23 23.54
N ALA A 734 161.92 76.04 23.22
CA ALA A 734 160.96 75.85 22.14
C ALA A 734 159.60 76.52 22.37
N GLU A 735 158.89 76.81 21.27
CA GLU A 735 157.48 77.22 21.28
C GLU A 735 156.60 76.17 21.98
N PRO A 736 155.52 76.58 22.69
CA PRO A 736 154.71 75.69 23.51
C PRO A 736 154.08 74.52 22.72
N SER A 737 153.83 74.70 21.42
CA SER A 737 153.32 73.65 20.52
C SER A 737 154.28 72.47 20.34
N LYS A 738 155.60 72.67 20.43
CA LYS A 738 156.63 71.65 20.15
C LYS A 738 157.18 70.99 21.41
N ARG A 739 156.89 71.55 22.60
CA ARG A 739 157.32 70.99 23.90
C ARG A 739 156.71 69.60 24.15
N ALA A 740 155.49 69.38 23.66
CA ALA A 740 154.80 68.10 23.64
C ALA A 740 155.66 66.97 23.04
N ASP A 741 156.11 67.16 21.80
CA ASP A 741 156.87 66.15 21.06
C ASP A 741 158.30 66.00 21.62
N ILE A 742 158.93 67.10 22.05
CA ILE A 742 160.25 67.06 22.70
C ILE A 742 160.19 66.29 24.03
N ALA A 743 159.11 66.41 24.81
CA ALA A 743 158.91 65.62 26.02
C ALA A 743 158.70 64.12 25.73
N LEU A 744 157.97 63.78 24.67
CA LEU A 744 157.82 62.39 24.23
C LEU A 744 159.14 61.80 23.68
N LEU A 745 159.94 62.61 22.98
CA LEU A 745 161.25 62.21 22.47
C LEU A 745 162.24 61.98 23.62
N LEU A 746 162.33 62.91 24.58
CA LEU A 746 163.05 62.72 25.84
C LEU A 746 162.61 61.44 26.55
N ALA A 747 161.30 61.17 26.60
CA ALA A 747 160.77 59.99 27.28
C ALA A 747 161.14 58.66 26.59
N SER A 748 161.23 58.63 25.25
CA SER A 748 161.71 57.45 24.52
C SER A 748 163.24 57.29 24.57
N ILE A 749 164.00 58.39 24.60
CA ILE A 749 165.48 58.36 24.67
C ILE A 749 165.97 57.97 26.08
N LEU A 750 165.17 58.21 27.11
CA LEU A 750 165.44 57.81 28.50
C LEU A 750 164.85 56.43 28.88
N GLU A 751 164.33 55.67 27.91
CA GLU A 751 163.79 54.32 28.08
C GLU A 751 162.75 54.18 29.22
N TYR A 752 161.85 55.15 29.39
CA TYR A 752 160.78 55.02 30.39
C TYR A 752 159.85 53.84 30.06
N SER A 753 159.43 53.15 31.12
CA SER A 753 158.41 52.10 31.10
C SER A 753 157.16 52.54 30.30
N PRO A 754 156.50 51.63 29.56
CA PRO A 754 155.27 51.95 28.82
C PRO A 754 154.21 52.65 29.69
N ASP A 755 154.07 52.27 30.96
CA ASP A 755 153.14 52.88 31.93
C ASP A 755 153.44 54.37 32.19
N ASP A 756 154.73 54.75 32.21
CA ASP A 756 155.17 56.13 32.41
C ASP A 756 155.11 56.94 31.11
N MET A 757 155.43 56.33 29.96
CA MET A 757 155.14 56.92 28.65
C MET A 757 153.65 57.22 28.46
N GLU A 758 152.75 56.37 28.96
CA GLU A 758 151.30 56.64 28.87
C GLU A 758 150.86 57.81 29.77
N LYS A 759 151.43 57.97 30.96
CA LYS A 759 151.22 59.16 31.81
C LYS A 759 151.66 60.44 31.09
N VAL A 760 152.83 60.42 30.43
CA VAL A 760 153.32 61.55 29.61
C VAL A 760 152.39 61.83 28.42
N ARG A 761 151.99 60.80 27.65
CA ARG A 761 151.02 60.96 26.54
C ARG A 761 149.68 61.55 27.00
N LYS A 762 149.20 61.15 28.18
CA LYS A 762 147.91 61.60 28.73
C LYS A 762 147.95 63.06 29.21
N ALA A 763 149.10 63.54 29.69
CA ALA A 763 149.35 64.96 29.96
C ALA A 763 149.50 65.79 28.67
N VAL A 764 150.13 65.22 27.64
CA VAL A 764 150.39 65.89 26.35
C VAL A 764 149.13 66.01 25.47
N ARG A 765 148.23 65.02 25.47
CA ARG A 765 147.08 64.97 24.54
C ARG A 765 145.85 65.81 24.91
N GLN A 766 145.95 66.75 25.86
CA GLN A 766 144.83 67.65 26.21
C GLN A 766 144.68 68.88 25.27
N GLY A 767 145.46 68.98 24.18
CA GLY A 767 145.39 70.09 23.22
C GLY A 767 144.94 69.70 21.80
N ASN A 768 143.85 70.32 21.33
CA ASN A 768 143.40 70.49 19.95
C ASN A 768 142.99 69.27 19.08
N GLN A 769 141.67 69.16 18.86
CA GLN A 769 140.93 68.63 17.69
C GLN A 769 141.06 67.10 17.40
N SER A 770 140.01 66.28 17.35
CA SER A 770 138.74 66.32 16.57
C SER A 770 139.01 66.12 15.05
N VAL A 771 138.45 65.12 14.34
CA VAL A 771 137.13 64.45 14.42
C VAL A 771 137.16 62.94 14.06
N ALA A 772 136.00 62.27 14.30
CA ALA A 772 135.40 61.16 13.53
C ALA A 772 135.65 59.67 13.89
N SER A 773 134.58 58.89 13.66
CA SER A 773 134.44 57.42 13.46
C SER A 773 135.00 56.44 14.51
N SER A 774 134.12 55.96 15.39
CA SER A 774 133.71 54.52 15.47
C SER A 774 132.41 54.42 16.30
N PHE A 775 131.32 53.77 15.85
CA PHE A 775 131.07 52.33 15.59
C PHE A 775 130.67 51.55 16.87
N PHE A 776 129.50 50.90 16.82
CA PHE A 776 128.92 49.83 17.68
C PHE A 776 127.56 50.12 18.35
N GLY A 777 126.71 49.07 18.39
CA GLY A 777 125.53 48.95 19.26
C GLY A 777 124.20 49.40 18.64
N GLY A 778 123.32 48.43 18.31
CA GLY A 778 121.94 48.71 17.88
C GLY A 778 120.92 48.64 19.02
N GLY A 779 119.67 49.00 18.74
CA GLY A 779 118.52 48.71 19.59
C GLY A 779 117.39 49.75 19.54
N THR A 780 116.14 49.27 19.50
CA THR A 780 114.87 49.97 19.83
C THR A 780 114.50 51.21 18.98
N ARG A 781 113.30 51.27 18.36
CA ARG A 781 111.94 51.47 18.96
C ARG A 781 111.83 52.79 19.76
N SER A 782 110.79 53.62 19.60
CA SER A 782 109.63 53.54 18.68
C SER A 782 108.86 54.87 18.55
N SER A 783 108.09 54.99 17.48
CA SER A 783 107.15 56.07 17.15
C SER A 783 106.18 56.46 18.28
N PRO A 784 105.73 57.73 18.36
CA PRO A 784 104.38 58.06 18.78
C PRO A 784 103.42 57.80 17.61
N GLY A 785 102.62 56.73 17.70
CA GLY A 785 101.52 56.46 16.78
C GLY A 785 100.20 57.11 17.23
N PRO A 786 99.11 57.00 16.45
CA PRO A 786 97.79 57.52 16.80
C PRO A 786 97.22 56.89 18.08
N SER A 787 96.28 57.58 18.72
CA SER A 787 95.78 57.25 20.07
C SER A 787 94.85 56.04 20.08
N LEU A 788 94.71 55.35 21.23
CA LEU A 788 93.76 54.24 21.40
C LEU A 788 92.30 54.66 21.13
N THR A 789 91.93 55.89 21.46
CA THR A 789 90.61 56.46 21.12
C THR A 789 90.43 56.64 19.62
N GLU A 790 91.50 57.00 18.91
CA GLU A 790 91.54 57.18 17.46
C GLU A 790 91.47 55.84 16.73
N GLN A 791 92.06 54.78 17.31
CA GLN A 791 91.87 53.39 16.87
C GLN A 791 90.46 52.87 17.16
N PHE A 792 89.85 53.20 18.29
CA PHE A 792 88.45 52.83 18.59
C PHE A 792 87.46 53.54 17.65
N VAL A 793 87.68 54.82 17.34
CA VAL A 793 86.89 55.54 16.33
C VAL A 793 87.08 54.91 14.95
N ARG A 794 88.32 54.66 14.51
CA ARG A 794 88.57 53.98 13.23
C ARG A 794 88.02 52.55 13.16
N PHE A 795 87.97 51.83 14.28
CA PHE A 795 87.35 50.50 14.33
C PHE A 795 85.84 50.60 14.12
N LEU A 796 85.16 51.51 14.81
CA LEU A 796 83.73 51.77 14.64
C LEU A 796 83.41 52.32 13.23
N GLU A 797 84.26 53.16 12.64
CA GLU A 797 84.13 53.63 11.26
C GLU A 797 84.29 52.45 10.27
N ALA A 798 85.34 51.63 10.38
CA ALA A 798 85.58 50.51 9.48
C ALA A 798 84.50 49.40 9.56
N GLU A 799 83.99 49.12 10.77
CA GLU A 799 82.92 48.14 10.97
C GLU A 799 81.55 48.68 10.47
N SER A 800 81.28 49.99 10.62
CA SER A 800 80.03 50.60 10.17
C SER A 800 79.96 50.93 8.67
N GLU A 801 81.09 51.12 7.98
CA GLU A 801 81.10 51.26 6.51
C GLU A 801 80.90 49.91 5.78
N SER A 802 81.30 48.80 6.41
CA SER A 802 81.08 47.44 5.86
C SER A 802 79.59 47.03 5.76
N ALA A 803 78.68 47.82 6.34
CA ALA A 803 77.23 47.61 6.24
C ALA A 803 76.59 48.17 4.95
N ARG A 804 77.35 48.83 4.05
CA ARG A 804 76.79 49.63 2.94
C ARG A 804 76.71 48.97 1.55
N THR A 805 77.06 47.69 1.43
CA THR A 805 76.86 46.91 0.19
C THR A 805 76.03 45.64 0.38
N ALA A 806 75.15 45.62 1.39
CA ALA A 806 74.03 44.67 1.48
C ALA A 806 72.77 45.27 0.83
N PRO A 807 72.03 44.56 -0.05
CA PRO A 807 70.86 45.11 -0.73
C PRO A 807 69.70 45.51 0.19
N HIS A 808 68.98 46.58 -0.18
CA HIS A 808 67.76 47.01 0.51
C HIS A 808 66.65 45.94 0.49
N LEU A 809 66.16 45.56 1.67
CA LEU A 809 64.79 45.05 1.84
C LEU A 809 63.84 46.24 2.12
N PRO A 810 62.69 46.36 1.41
CA PRO A 810 61.89 47.59 1.42
C PRO A 810 60.86 47.64 2.56
N VAL A 811 60.73 48.80 3.21
CA VAL A 811 59.59 49.15 4.10
C VAL A 811 59.15 50.60 3.89
N ARG A 812 58.05 50.81 3.14
CA ARG A 812 57.24 52.05 3.07
C ARG A 812 56.09 51.88 2.05
N PRO A 813 54.99 52.66 2.14
CA PRO A 813 54.21 53.05 3.32
C PRO A 813 52.69 52.74 3.12
N ALA A 814 51.85 53.13 4.09
CA ALA A 814 50.40 52.92 4.05
C ALA A 814 49.62 53.95 3.18
N SER A 815 48.47 53.51 2.67
CA SER A 815 47.29 54.35 2.35
C SER A 815 46.00 53.60 2.72
N GLN A 816 44.96 54.32 3.13
CA GLN A 816 43.79 53.78 3.87
C GLN A 816 42.53 53.55 2.99
N PRO A 817 41.48 52.85 3.51
CA PRO A 817 40.29 52.45 2.74
C PRO A 817 39.24 53.57 2.59
N PRO A 818 38.18 53.33 1.80
CA PRO A 818 36.88 53.15 2.45
C PRO A 818 35.97 52.05 1.85
N GLN A 819 34.79 51.90 2.47
CA GLN A 819 33.64 51.03 2.15
C GLN A 819 33.08 51.32 0.73
N ILE A 820 32.27 50.47 0.08
CA ILE A 820 30.87 50.03 0.38
C ILE A 820 30.63 48.81 -0.56
N SER A 821 29.98 47.69 -0.24
CA SER A 821 29.17 47.24 0.93
C SER A 821 29.27 45.69 1.05
N LEU A 822 28.33 44.81 1.48
CA LEU A 822 26.91 44.83 1.92
C LEU A 822 26.64 43.63 2.87
N GLN A 823 25.86 43.85 3.95
CA GLN A 823 24.79 43.02 4.55
C GLN A 823 24.74 41.48 4.32
N GLY A 824 24.60 40.63 5.36
CA GLY A 824 24.56 40.84 6.83
C GLY A 824 24.80 39.49 7.57
N GLN A 825 25.49 39.45 8.72
CA GLN A 825 24.97 39.60 10.09
C GLN A 825 23.84 38.63 10.50
N ALA A 826 23.80 38.02 11.69
CA ALA A 826 24.82 37.78 12.74
C ALA A 826 24.25 36.80 13.80
N SER A 827 25.10 36.07 14.53
CA SER A 827 24.72 35.37 15.78
C SER A 827 24.69 36.37 16.95
N PRO A 828 23.79 36.25 17.96
CA PRO A 828 24.04 35.31 19.07
C PRO A 828 22.78 34.68 19.75
N ASN A 829 23.03 33.80 20.73
CA ASN A 829 22.08 33.20 21.70
C ASN A 829 21.51 34.28 22.66
N PRO A 830 20.21 34.28 23.09
CA PRO A 830 19.69 33.33 24.10
C PRO A 830 18.19 32.91 23.96
N GLN A 831 17.72 32.10 24.91
CA GLN A 831 16.29 31.78 25.20
C GLN A 831 15.57 32.93 25.96
N PRO A 832 14.22 32.92 26.20
CA PRO A 832 13.02 32.43 25.48
C PRO A 832 12.06 33.65 25.22
N PRO A 833 10.70 33.70 25.44
CA PRO A 833 9.59 32.70 25.47
C PRO A 833 8.29 33.09 24.68
N THR A 834 7.30 32.17 24.67
CA THR A 834 5.81 32.34 24.58
C THR A 834 5.11 33.30 23.59
N SER A 835 4.30 32.70 22.69
CA SER A 835 3.00 33.16 22.09
C SER A 835 2.98 34.47 21.26
N VAL A 836 2.02 34.75 20.35
CA VAL A 836 0.66 34.22 20.05
C VAL A 836 0.39 34.28 18.50
N THR A 837 -0.67 33.62 18.01
CA THR A 837 -1.48 33.97 16.80
C THR A 837 -1.23 33.27 15.44
N SER A 838 -1.96 32.16 15.25
CA SER A 838 -2.85 31.81 14.10
C SER A 838 -2.33 31.59 12.65
N PRO A 839 -3.03 30.77 11.81
CA PRO A 839 -2.55 30.28 10.51
C PRO A 839 -3.36 30.75 9.27
N PRO A 840 -2.94 30.31 8.07
CA PRO A 840 -3.83 29.58 7.15
C PRO A 840 -3.26 28.16 6.88
N SER A 841 -4.01 27.05 6.98
CA SER A 841 -5.29 26.68 6.35
C SER A 841 -5.10 26.07 4.94
N SER A 842 -5.10 24.74 4.88
CA SER A 842 -5.19 23.92 3.66
C SER A 842 -5.85 22.56 3.96
N ALA A 843 -7.03 22.57 4.56
CA ALA A 843 -7.85 21.39 4.83
C ALA A 843 -9.15 21.47 4.02
N ALA A 844 -9.21 20.76 2.88
CA ALA A 844 -10.36 20.79 1.97
C ALA A 844 -10.35 19.60 0.97
N LEU A 845 -10.42 18.35 1.46
CA LEU A 845 -10.68 17.18 0.60
C LEU A 845 -11.22 15.95 1.35
N ASP A 846 -12.06 16.14 2.37
CA ASP A 846 -12.59 15.05 3.20
C ASP A 846 -14.05 15.29 3.62
N SER A 847 -14.92 15.52 2.63
CA SER A 847 -16.36 15.75 2.84
C SER A 847 -17.18 15.46 1.57
N LEU A 848 -17.03 14.25 1.02
CA LEU A 848 -17.77 13.79 -0.18
C LEU A 848 -18.06 12.27 -0.19
N LEU A 849 -17.98 11.62 0.97
CA LEU A 849 -18.37 10.21 1.17
C LEU A 849 -19.00 10.03 2.57
N ARG A 850 -20.26 10.41 2.70
CA ARG A 850 -21.22 9.97 3.74
C ARG A 850 -22.65 10.33 3.35
#